data_AF-A0A226H8E4-F1
#
_entry.id   AF-A0A226H8E4-F1
#
_cell.length_a   1.000
_cell.length_b   1.000
_cell.length_c   1.000
_cell.angle_alpha   90.00
_cell.angle_beta   90.00
_cell.angle_gamma   90.00
#
_symmetry.space_group_name_H-M   'P 1'
#
loop_
_entity.id
_entity.type
_entity.pdbx_description
1 polymer ?
#
loop_
_entity_poly.entity_id
_entity_poly.type
_entity_poly.pdbx_seq_one_letter_code
_entity_poly.pdbx_strand_id
1 'polypeptide(L)'
;MALQTNTTIKIGAITITNFSNLIINQQIHAHNTFSVEVRQDLLVPEFKSVMPVSQSLYGEKVTIEVKPIDGLDDLMIFTNRNDYVLHFSGIVTKIKTRKSRFEDLEETLFISGHSCSILLDDGLKCNSFHNMSLNDIVTEAKAGYDIDLNIFPFYKNILPYTVQYNETTFDFLNRLAKRYGHYFYDNGRVMVFGAPGTSGGEPTLVYGANMQEFSYEMKVLPSQLEIMENDNRTGNFSTDQTLKYRNECDGFQQNFLNKSNAVFNQTAQQQLNQNPAGGSGKTALEEYAKNKMRAVLGKLMQVNAKSEVAGITLGNSVRITGVDVQLESSYCVTSITHFCEDEGTYENHFTAVNLNGSVFSPQTNPDLVPHCVSQTAIVTANADPDGLSFVQVQMPWQQAKNKTTPYIPILQDYGGAGRGSHIIPEVGDTVLVEFQGNNAELPVVRGIMTNAKQKSGFSTPNNDLKVLATRSGNQLVMNDSAGSILLQDASNNSITLDGNHNISLRADTLNIDVKQLIINASESTQITTNDYTLNALSKIYISSVKLKQVIKGFMNLCSGKVLINSDDTIDIEGKVVKLHGKKQAMVHSDEAAMINSLGTAKIHGANGNHFTNTPEKIEAVPTAAVALAVVYFRPSPIWKGQYGFDWLREKDNGLNLEPDYESIIESGYKDGISNLSKIEAFEKLKKEYESIPITRKDATAGTTEYFVPYLTLFSKEFVDAMPATTAIKPQYEAELKLLFDIEEDLEKLEFEFDETLFKVSSKVLPIKTKTNGLEEKNTIIKFTCLKDLDCDYNIDLYAYPKARTNAAGKKIQPTIEDRKLAGRIRVLRNDSTVRREEKIVLVEVETNIKTSKNGKIYPKEKQILYNTLHQALIIPFIEETTLDLSNNLGFLKNATYEGKHITKSKIKYKISEIKYNSALYTDCRDEFLRFKNLNSILNHAEYQKYFTVFKFGVSSNKLNLAGAVESIGTRNVIIYSVEFPYVDSNDTLPHEILHGLGLCHTHSDYEIIPTTRANYKYTFINSSNINNIMSYSSLRFTTWRWQWKIINSNIL
;
A
#
# COMPACT_ATOMS: atom_id res chain seq x y z
N MET A 1 -60.93 -53.45 -10.11
CA MET A 1 -60.58 -54.78 -10.66
C MET A 1 -59.26 -54.53 -11.34
N ALA A 2 -58.17 -55.17 -10.91
CA ALA A 2 -56.83 -54.84 -11.40
C ALA A 2 -56.74 -54.84 -12.94
N LEU A 3 -55.96 -53.92 -13.49
CA LEU A 3 -55.78 -53.82 -14.94
C LEU A 3 -55.08 -55.07 -15.47
N GLN A 4 -55.63 -55.65 -16.52
CA GLN A 4 -55.03 -56.77 -17.24
C GLN A 4 -54.02 -56.25 -18.28
N THR A 5 -52.78 -56.73 -18.19
CA THR A 5 -51.64 -56.21 -18.94
C THR A 5 -50.83 -57.31 -19.64
N ASN A 6 -50.24 -56.95 -20.78
CA ASN A 6 -49.18 -57.70 -21.44
C ASN A 6 -47.82 -57.13 -21.03
N THR A 7 -47.03 -57.93 -20.33
CA THR A 7 -45.70 -57.55 -19.86
C THR A 7 -44.61 -58.26 -20.66
N THR A 8 -43.65 -57.50 -21.19
CA THR A 8 -42.50 -58.02 -21.94
C THR A 8 -41.21 -57.58 -21.27
N ILE A 9 -40.39 -58.54 -20.84
CA ILE A 9 -39.08 -58.30 -20.23
C ILE A 9 -38.00 -58.82 -21.18
N LYS A 10 -37.13 -57.96 -21.69
CA LYS A 10 -36.00 -58.36 -22.55
C LYS A 10 -34.71 -58.13 -21.80
N ILE A 11 -33.85 -59.16 -21.72
CA ILE A 11 -32.53 -59.10 -21.10
C ILE A 11 -31.52 -59.62 -22.11
N GLY A 12 -30.65 -58.75 -22.63
CA GLY A 12 -29.77 -59.09 -23.74
C GLY A 12 -30.57 -59.66 -24.93
N ALA A 13 -30.28 -60.90 -25.32
CA ALA A 13 -31.01 -61.62 -26.38
C ALA A 13 -32.25 -62.41 -25.90
N ILE A 14 -32.47 -62.53 -24.58
CA ILE A 14 -33.54 -63.35 -24.00
C ILE A 14 -34.79 -62.49 -23.80
N THR A 15 -35.95 -63.00 -24.24
CA THR A 15 -37.26 -62.38 -23.97
C THR A 15 -38.05 -63.26 -23.03
N ILE A 16 -38.55 -62.68 -21.94
CA ILE A 16 -39.33 -63.30 -20.88
C ILE A 16 -40.72 -62.69 -20.92
N THR A 17 -41.73 -63.53 -21.20
CA THR A 17 -43.15 -63.16 -21.19
C THR A 17 -43.92 -63.80 -20.04
N ASN A 18 -43.40 -64.90 -19.49
CA ASN A 18 -43.99 -65.62 -18.37
C ASN A 18 -43.08 -65.48 -17.15
N PHE A 19 -43.61 -64.93 -16.06
CA PHE A 19 -42.92 -64.70 -14.79
C PHE A 19 -43.95 -64.76 -13.66
N SER A 20 -43.51 -65.04 -12.44
CA SER A 20 -44.39 -65.14 -11.27
C SER A 20 -44.67 -63.77 -10.65
N ASN A 21 -43.64 -62.91 -10.58
CA ASN A 21 -43.77 -61.57 -10.01
C ASN A 21 -42.74 -60.62 -10.62
N LEU A 22 -43.18 -59.40 -10.94
CA LEU A 22 -42.35 -58.28 -11.34
C LEU A 22 -42.61 -57.11 -10.38
N ILE A 23 -41.54 -56.62 -9.75
CA ILE A 23 -41.57 -55.43 -8.90
C ILE A 23 -40.56 -54.41 -9.45
N ILE A 24 -40.99 -53.18 -9.66
CA ILE A 24 -40.12 -52.05 -10.04
C ILE A 24 -40.31 -50.94 -9.01
N ASN A 25 -39.24 -50.56 -8.31
CA ASN A 25 -39.24 -49.44 -7.36
C ASN A 25 -38.50 -48.26 -7.97
N GLN A 26 -39.17 -47.12 -8.10
CA GLN A 26 -38.58 -45.88 -8.61
C GLN A 26 -38.75 -44.75 -7.61
N GLN A 27 -37.69 -43.99 -7.36
CA GLN A 27 -37.72 -42.90 -6.40
C GLN A 27 -36.76 -41.78 -6.83
N ILE A 28 -37.19 -40.52 -6.67
CA ILE A 28 -36.29 -39.39 -6.92
C ILE A 28 -35.11 -39.44 -5.94
N HIS A 29 -33.93 -39.04 -6.42
CA HIS A 29 -32.70 -39.01 -5.66
C HIS A 29 -32.19 -40.38 -5.15
N ALA A 30 -32.62 -41.48 -5.78
CA ALA A 30 -32.16 -42.83 -5.51
C ALA A 30 -31.98 -43.61 -6.83
N HIS A 31 -31.26 -44.73 -6.77
CA HIS A 31 -31.25 -45.68 -7.88
C HIS A 31 -32.58 -46.43 -7.91
N ASN A 32 -33.22 -46.48 -9.08
CA ASN A 32 -34.39 -47.33 -9.25
C ASN A 32 -33.95 -48.80 -9.27
N THR A 33 -34.81 -49.69 -8.79
CA THR A 33 -34.56 -51.13 -8.75
C THR A 33 -35.65 -51.91 -9.44
N PHE A 34 -35.31 -53.08 -9.95
CA PHE A 34 -36.29 -54.06 -10.44
C PHE A 34 -35.96 -55.45 -9.93
N SER A 35 -36.98 -56.28 -9.79
CA SER A 35 -36.85 -57.71 -9.52
C SER A 35 -37.91 -58.50 -10.29
N VAL A 36 -37.47 -59.56 -10.96
CA VAL A 36 -38.30 -60.50 -11.70
C VAL A 36 -38.09 -61.89 -11.12
N GLU A 37 -39.20 -62.56 -10.83
CA GLU A 37 -39.24 -63.95 -10.40
C GLU A 37 -39.67 -64.83 -11.57
N VAL A 38 -38.81 -65.75 -12.01
CA VAL A 38 -39.08 -66.62 -13.18
C VAL A 38 -38.82 -68.06 -12.81
N ARG A 39 -39.76 -68.95 -13.13
CA ARG A 39 -39.54 -70.39 -12.97
C ARG A 39 -38.41 -70.86 -13.89
N GLN A 40 -37.56 -71.74 -13.39
CA GLN A 40 -36.36 -72.21 -14.08
C GLN A 40 -36.68 -72.96 -15.39
N ASP A 41 -37.76 -73.73 -15.40
CA ASP A 41 -38.21 -74.53 -16.54
C ASP A 41 -38.67 -73.69 -17.75
N LEU A 42 -39.04 -72.43 -17.53
CA LEU A 42 -39.37 -71.47 -18.60
C LEU A 42 -38.13 -70.95 -19.33
N LEU A 43 -36.97 -70.99 -18.69
CA LEU A 43 -35.72 -70.44 -19.25
C LEU A 43 -34.77 -71.53 -19.72
N VAL A 44 -34.84 -72.73 -19.13
CA VAL A 44 -33.89 -73.81 -19.34
C VAL A 44 -34.63 -75.14 -19.43
N PRO A 45 -34.34 -75.98 -20.45
CA PRO A 45 -34.93 -77.32 -20.56
C PRO A 45 -34.67 -78.18 -19.31
N GLU A 46 -35.60 -79.10 -19.04
CA GLU A 46 -35.54 -80.01 -17.89
C GLU A 46 -34.18 -80.73 -17.81
N PHE A 47 -33.65 -80.89 -16.58
CA PHE A 47 -32.35 -81.51 -16.27
C PHE A 47 -31.09 -80.78 -16.80
N LYS A 48 -31.19 -79.59 -17.40
CA LYS A 48 -30.02 -78.76 -17.75
C LYS A 48 -29.70 -77.75 -16.63
N SER A 49 -28.43 -77.36 -16.54
CA SER A 49 -27.98 -76.37 -15.55
C SER A 49 -28.48 -74.97 -15.90
N VAL A 50 -28.98 -74.23 -14.91
CA VAL A 50 -29.38 -72.81 -15.07
C VAL A 50 -28.17 -71.87 -15.11
N MET A 51 -26.98 -72.33 -14.70
CA MET A 51 -25.78 -71.48 -14.59
C MET A 51 -25.37 -70.77 -15.89
N PRO A 52 -25.36 -71.41 -17.08
CA PRO A 52 -25.03 -70.73 -18.33
C PRO A 52 -26.00 -69.59 -18.67
N VAL A 53 -27.30 -69.80 -18.41
CA VAL A 53 -28.30 -68.73 -18.59
C VAL A 53 -28.08 -67.63 -17.59
N SER A 54 -27.85 -67.94 -16.31
CA SER A 54 -27.48 -66.94 -15.30
C SER A 54 -26.24 -66.13 -15.72
N GLN A 55 -25.20 -66.78 -16.24
CA GLN A 55 -23.98 -66.10 -16.72
C GLN A 55 -24.26 -65.19 -17.91
N SER A 56 -25.18 -65.57 -18.81
CA SER A 56 -25.60 -64.72 -19.94
C SER A 56 -26.50 -63.55 -19.56
N LEU A 57 -27.13 -63.59 -18.38
CA LEU A 57 -28.05 -62.55 -17.92
C LEU A 57 -27.35 -61.51 -17.02
N TYR A 58 -26.32 -61.90 -16.27
CA TYR A 58 -25.63 -61.02 -15.32
C TYR A 58 -24.82 -59.94 -16.04
N GLY A 59 -25.08 -58.67 -15.74
CA GLY A 59 -24.42 -57.52 -16.38
C GLY A 59 -25.08 -57.04 -17.68
N GLU A 60 -26.09 -57.76 -18.19
CA GLU A 60 -26.79 -57.37 -19.42
C GLU A 60 -27.81 -56.24 -19.20
N LYS A 61 -28.09 -55.49 -20.28
CA LYS A 61 -29.15 -54.48 -20.31
C LYS A 61 -30.52 -55.17 -20.27
N VAL A 62 -31.43 -54.64 -19.45
CA VAL A 62 -32.84 -55.04 -19.38
C VAL A 62 -33.75 -53.92 -19.90
N THR A 63 -34.79 -54.29 -20.64
CA THR A 63 -35.92 -53.41 -20.97
C THR A 63 -37.23 -54.10 -20.59
N ILE A 64 -38.08 -53.41 -19.84
CA ILE A 64 -39.38 -53.90 -19.38
C ILE A 64 -40.46 -52.98 -19.94
N GLU A 65 -41.46 -53.57 -20.59
CA GLU A 65 -42.65 -52.88 -21.09
C GLU A 65 -43.90 -53.52 -20.47
N VAL A 66 -44.77 -52.71 -19.88
CA VAL A 66 -46.10 -53.13 -19.39
C VAL A 66 -47.15 -52.29 -20.11
N LYS A 67 -48.10 -52.93 -20.78
CA LYS A 67 -49.20 -52.26 -21.50
C LYS A 67 -50.52 -53.02 -21.35
N PRO A 68 -51.69 -52.40 -21.52
CA PRO A 68 -52.97 -53.09 -21.46
C PRO A 68 -53.08 -54.18 -22.53
N ILE A 69 -53.81 -55.27 -22.25
CA ILE A 69 -54.14 -56.27 -23.27
C ILE A 69 -54.94 -55.67 -24.43
N ASP A 70 -54.78 -56.22 -25.62
CA ASP A 70 -55.52 -55.78 -26.79
C ASP A 70 -57.01 -56.16 -26.67
N GLY A 71 -57.92 -55.22 -26.94
CA GLY A 71 -59.38 -55.44 -26.92
C GLY A 71 -60.09 -55.14 -25.59
N LEU A 72 -59.42 -54.49 -24.63
CA LEU A 72 -60.06 -53.97 -23.41
C LEU A 72 -61.00 -52.80 -23.72
N ASP A 73 -62.31 -52.98 -23.50
CA ASP A 73 -63.33 -51.95 -23.70
C ASP A 73 -63.49 -51.00 -22.49
N ASP A 74 -62.42 -50.28 -22.13
CA ASP A 74 -62.44 -49.24 -21.10
C ASP A 74 -62.28 -47.84 -21.72
N LEU A 75 -63.30 -46.99 -21.55
CA LEU A 75 -63.35 -45.61 -22.07
C LEU A 75 -62.13 -44.78 -21.63
N MET A 76 -61.61 -44.98 -20.42
CA MET A 76 -60.46 -44.23 -19.91
C MET A 76 -59.16 -44.64 -20.62
N ILE A 77 -59.02 -45.92 -20.98
CA ILE A 77 -57.86 -46.45 -21.72
C ILE A 77 -57.91 -46.02 -23.19
N PHE A 78 -59.09 -46.05 -23.81
CA PHE A 78 -59.25 -45.62 -25.20
C PHE A 78 -58.93 -44.14 -25.42
N THR A 79 -59.24 -43.29 -24.44
CA THR A 79 -59.06 -41.84 -24.57
C THR A 79 -57.59 -41.46 -24.67
N ASN A 80 -56.71 -42.09 -23.88
CA ASN A 80 -55.25 -41.86 -23.90
C ASN A 80 -54.45 -43.15 -23.70
N ARG A 81 -54.37 -44.01 -24.73
CA ARG A 81 -53.70 -45.32 -24.63
C ARG A 81 -52.22 -45.25 -24.22
N ASN A 82 -51.53 -44.16 -24.55
CA ASN A 82 -50.12 -43.94 -24.17
C ASN A 82 -49.93 -43.69 -22.66
N ASP A 83 -50.96 -43.24 -21.93
CA ASP A 83 -50.91 -43.01 -20.48
C ASP A 83 -50.92 -44.32 -19.67
N TYR A 84 -51.07 -45.45 -20.36
CA TYR A 84 -51.13 -46.79 -19.77
C TYR A 84 -49.93 -47.66 -20.15
N VAL A 85 -48.83 -47.06 -20.64
CA VAL A 85 -47.62 -47.83 -21.01
C VAL A 85 -46.44 -47.49 -20.10
N LEU A 86 -45.98 -48.47 -19.32
CA LEU A 86 -44.76 -48.39 -18.55
C LEU A 86 -43.57 -48.81 -19.42
N HIS A 87 -42.47 -48.04 -19.36
CA HIS A 87 -41.18 -48.46 -19.88
C HIS A 87 -40.13 -48.30 -18.80
N PHE A 88 -39.31 -49.33 -18.63
CA PHE A 88 -38.18 -49.31 -17.72
C PHE A 88 -36.94 -49.91 -18.37
N SER A 89 -35.81 -49.21 -18.28
CA SER A 89 -34.51 -49.66 -18.77
C SER A 89 -33.51 -49.73 -17.63
N GLY A 90 -32.69 -50.77 -17.61
CA GLY A 90 -31.72 -50.98 -16.54
C GLY A 90 -30.66 -52.01 -16.87
N ILE A 91 -29.96 -52.45 -15.83
CA ILE A 91 -28.87 -53.43 -15.89
C ILE A 91 -29.11 -54.49 -14.81
N VAL A 92 -28.96 -55.76 -15.18
CA VAL A 92 -29.01 -56.87 -14.23
C VAL A 92 -27.74 -56.87 -13.38
N THR A 93 -27.86 -56.62 -12.08
CA THR A 93 -26.71 -56.58 -11.16
C THR A 93 -26.67 -57.74 -10.19
N LYS A 94 -27.71 -58.57 -10.14
CA LYS A 94 -27.81 -59.71 -9.23
C LYS A 94 -28.72 -60.80 -9.80
N ILE A 95 -28.24 -62.04 -9.68
CA ILE A 95 -29.02 -63.23 -9.97
C ILE A 95 -28.95 -64.14 -8.75
N LYS A 96 -30.11 -64.63 -8.33
CA LYS A 96 -30.24 -65.57 -7.21
C LYS A 96 -31.14 -66.72 -7.64
N THR A 97 -30.74 -67.95 -7.36
CA THR A 97 -31.57 -69.13 -7.56
C THR A 97 -32.10 -69.62 -6.21
N ARG A 98 -33.31 -70.16 -6.19
CA ARG A 98 -33.86 -70.88 -5.03
C ARG A 98 -34.32 -72.26 -5.45
N LYS A 99 -33.92 -73.27 -4.67
CA LYS A 99 -34.45 -74.63 -4.75
C LYS A 99 -34.86 -75.06 -3.34
N SER A 100 -36.06 -75.59 -3.20
CA SER A 100 -36.57 -76.11 -1.92
C SER A 100 -37.16 -77.51 -2.12
N ARG A 101 -37.03 -78.35 -1.10
CA ARG A 101 -37.78 -79.63 -0.99
C ARG A 101 -38.85 -79.59 0.10
N PHE A 102 -38.93 -78.49 0.86
CA PHE A 102 -39.77 -78.35 2.05
C PHE A 102 -40.87 -77.29 1.89
N GLU A 103 -40.76 -76.43 0.88
CA GLU A 103 -41.80 -75.50 0.47
C GLU A 103 -42.29 -75.99 -0.90
N ASP A 104 -43.60 -75.95 -1.17
CA ASP A 104 -44.20 -76.19 -2.50
C ASP A 104 -43.84 -75.03 -3.46
N LEU A 105 -42.56 -74.72 -3.54
CA LEU A 105 -41.99 -73.68 -4.39
C LEU A 105 -41.20 -74.38 -5.49
N GLU A 106 -41.62 -74.10 -6.72
CA GLU A 106 -40.93 -74.53 -7.93
C GLU A 106 -39.49 -73.99 -7.96
N GLU A 107 -38.62 -74.59 -8.77
CA GLU A 107 -37.25 -74.09 -8.89
C GLU A 107 -37.27 -72.71 -9.55
N THR A 108 -36.85 -71.67 -8.82
CA THR A 108 -37.06 -70.27 -9.24
C THR A 108 -35.75 -69.50 -9.40
N LEU A 109 -35.69 -68.68 -10.44
CA LEU A 109 -34.65 -67.70 -10.72
C LEU A 109 -35.15 -66.28 -10.39
N PHE A 110 -34.46 -65.61 -9.49
CA PHE A 110 -34.66 -64.20 -9.14
C PHE A 110 -33.63 -63.36 -9.88
N ILE A 111 -34.10 -62.54 -10.81
CA ILE A 111 -33.29 -61.63 -11.60
C ILE A 111 -33.56 -60.23 -11.06
N SER A 112 -32.55 -59.55 -10.53
CA SER A 112 -32.72 -58.19 -10.02
C SER A 112 -31.59 -57.27 -10.45
N GLY A 113 -31.87 -55.98 -10.46
CA GLY A 113 -30.92 -54.99 -10.91
C GLY A 113 -31.37 -53.57 -10.63
N HIS A 114 -30.70 -52.64 -11.28
CA HIS A 114 -30.91 -51.21 -11.12
C HIS A 114 -31.18 -50.55 -12.47
N SER A 115 -31.71 -49.33 -12.48
CA SER A 115 -31.72 -48.54 -13.70
C SER A 115 -30.31 -48.14 -14.13
N CYS A 116 -30.16 -47.58 -15.33
CA CYS A 116 -28.87 -47.17 -15.89
C CYS A 116 -28.11 -46.15 -15.01
N SER A 117 -28.81 -45.50 -14.06
CA SER A 117 -28.20 -44.65 -13.03
C SER A 117 -27.09 -45.32 -12.22
N ILE A 118 -27.12 -46.65 -12.05
CA ILE A 118 -26.09 -47.40 -11.32
C ILE A 118 -24.70 -47.31 -11.94
N LEU A 119 -24.61 -46.96 -13.23
CA LEU A 119 -23.33 -46.76 -13.90
C LEU A 119 -22.54 -45.58 -13.31
N LEU A 120 -23.22 -44.62 -12.68
CA LEU A 120 -22.59 -43.48 -12.01
C LEU A 120 -21.97 -43.83 -10.65
N ASP A 121 -22.14 -45.06 -10.18
CA ASP A 121 -21.63 -45.62 -8.93
C ASP A 121 -20.38 -46.49 -9.13
N ASP A 122 -19.48 -46.07 -10.03
CA ASP A 122 -18.25 -46.79 -10.41
C ASP A 122 -17.06 -46.59 -9.43
N GLY A 123 -17.34 -46.16 -8.20
CA GLY A 123 -16.35 -45.97 -7.12
C GLY A 123 -16.18 -44.52 -6.67
N LEU A 124 -15.50 -44.32 -5.54
CA LEU A 124 -15.28 -43.00 -4.95
C LEU A 124 -14.26 -42.19 -5.76
N LYS A 125 -14.61 -40.94 -6.07
CA LYS A 125 -13.77 -40.05 -6.89
C LYS A 125 -13.52 -38.73 -6.18
N CYS A 126 -12.44 -38.08 -6.60
CA CYS A 126 -12.14 -36.70 -6.27
C CYS A 126 -12.05 -35.85 -7.55
N ASN A 127 -12.71 -34.69 -7.54
CA ASN A 127 -12.65 -33.69 -8.59
C ASN A 127 -12.95 -32.31 -8.01
N SER A 128 -12.51 -31.26 -8.69
CA SER A 128 -12.84 -29.88 -8.35
C SER A 128 -13.28 -29.13 -9.59
N PHE A 129 -14.18 -28.17 -9.43
CA PHE A 129 -14.76 -27.38 -10.50
C PHE A 129 -14.67 -25.91 -10.09
N HIS A 130 -14.08 -25.08 -10.95
CA HIS A 130 -13.78 -23.68 -10.67
C HIS A 130 -14.48 -22.81 -11.71
N ASN A 131 -15.31 -21.85 -11.25
CA ASN A 131 -16.06 -20.91 -12.09
C ASN A 131 -16.88 -21.61 -13.18
N MET A 132 -17.69 -22.59 -12.81
CA MET A 132 -18.54 -23.36 -13.73
C MET A 132 -20.02 -23.26 -13.35
N SER A 133 -20.92 -23.34 -14.34
CA SER A 133 -22.35 -23.48 -14.07
C SER A 133 -22.70 -24.92 -13.65
N LEU A 134 -23.85 -25.14 -13.02
CA LEU A 134 -24.33 -26.50 -12.76
C LEU A 134 -24.45 -27.34 -14.04
N ASN A 135 -24.82 -26.73 -15.16
CA ASN A 135 -24.90 -27.44 -16.44
C ASN A 135 -23.54 -28.00 -16.87
N ASP A 136 -22.49 -27.17 -16.78
CA ASP A 136 -21.14 -27.56 -17.17
C ASP A 136 -20.58 -28.63 -16.23
N ILE A 137 -20.81 -28.49 -14.91
CA ILE A 137 -20.39 -29.47 -13.90
C ILE A 137 -21.04 -30.82 -14.14
N VAL A 138 -22.36 -30.86 -14.36
CA VAL A 138 -23.10 -32.10 -14.60
C VAL A 138 -22.64 -32.75 -15.91
N THR A 139 -22.43 -31.94 -16.95
CA THR A 139 -21.93 -32.41 -18.26
C THR A 139 -20.52 -33.01 -18.14
N GLU A 140 -19.62 -32.34 -17.43
CA GLU A 140 -18.26 -32.84 -17.19
C GLU A 140 -18.27 -34.10 -16.31
N ALA A 141 -19.07 -34.14 -15.25
CA ALA A 141 -19.15 -35.29 -14.34
C ALA A 141 -19.76 -36.53 -15.03
N LYS A 142 -20.72 -36.34 -15.93
CA LYS A 142 -21.32 -37.39 -16.76
C LYS A 142 -20.39 -37.88 -17.88
N ALA A 143 -19.34 -37.13 -18.23
CA ALA A 143 -18.47 -37.49 -19.34
C ALA A 143 -17.83 -38.88 -19.12
N GLY A 144 -17.99 -39.78 -20.09
CA GLY A 144 -17.47 -41.15 -20.03
C GLY A 144 -18.50 -42.22 -19.65
N TYR A 145 -19.72 -41.85 -19.25
CA TYR A 145 -20.80 -42.81 -19.00
C TYR A 145 -21.78 -42.90 -20.18
N ASP A 146 -22.14 -44.12 -20.58
CA ASP A 146 -23.17 -44.43 -21.58
C ASP A 146 -24.58 -44.31 -20.97
N ILE A 147 -24.94 -43.09 -20.57
CA ILE A 147 -26.26 -42.74 -20.05
C ILE A 147 -26.84 -41.55 -20.81
N ASP A 148 -28.14 -41.58 -21.07
CA ASP A 148 -28.90 -40.43 -21.53
C ASP A 148 -29.31 -39.61 -20.30
N LEU A 149 -28.83 -38.36 -20.25
CA LEU A 149 -29.06 -37.44 -19.14
C LEU A 149 -29.54 -36.09 -19.68
N ASN A 150 -30.77 -35.73 -19.33
CA ASN A 150 -31.36 -34.43 -19.61
C ASN A 150 -30.97 -33.44 -18.51
N ILE A 151 -30.28 -32.35 -18.88
CA ILE A 151 -29.72 -31.38 -17.95
C ILE A 151 -30.49 -30.05 -18.08
N PHE A 152 -31.41 -29.79 -17.16
CA PHE A 152 -32.26 -28.59 -17.12
C PHE A 152 -32.19 -27.85 -15.76
N PRO A 153 -30.99 -27.44 -15.30
CA PRO A 153 -30.85 -26.74 -14.03
C PRO A 153 -31.54 -25.37 -14.10
N PHE A 154 -32.41 -25.05 -13.14
CA PHE A 154 -33.00 -23.72 -13.01
C PHE A 154 -32.11 -22.73 -12.24
N TYR A 155 -31.10 -23.21 -11.51
CA TYR A 155 -30.10 -22.34 -10.90
C TYR A 155 -29.02 -22.05 -11.93
N LYS A 156 -28.82 -20.77 -12.25
CA LYS A 156 -28.02 -20.33 -13.41
C LYS A 156 -26.73 -19.60 -13.02
N ASN A 157 -26.53 -19.26 -11.75
CA ASN A 157 -25.32 -18.56 -11.34
C ASN A 157 -24.10 -19.48 -11.48
N ILE A 158 -22.96 -18.87 -11.75
CA ILE A 158 -21.67 -19.56 -11.77
C ILE A 158 -21.28 -19.93 -10.34
N LEU A 159 -20.87 -21.18 -10.15
CA LEU A 159 -20.34 -21.68 -8.90
C LEU A 159 -18.83 -21.37 -8.83
N PRO A 160 -18.38 -20.59 -7.82
CA PRO A 160 -16.97 -20.22 -7.69
C PRO A 160 -16.07 -21.44 -7.51
N TYR A 161 -16.44 -22.33 -6.58
CA TYR A 161 -15.69 -23.54 -6.32
C TYR A 161 -16.61 -24.65 -5.82
N THR A 162 -16.56 -25.80 -6.48
CA THR A 162 -17.34 -26.98 -6.15
C THR A 162 -16.44 -28.19 -6.16
N VAL A 163 -16.62 -29.09 -5.18
CA VAL A 163 -15.75 -30.25 -5.00
C VAL A 163 -16.57 -31.53 -4.94
N GLN A 164 -16.13 -32.54 -5.69
CA GLN A 164 -16.45 -33.95 -5.49
C GLN A 164 -15.30 -34.53 -4.67
N TYR A 165 -15.53 -34.97 -3.43
CA TYR A 165 -14.46 -35.49 -2.59
C TYR A 165 -14.87 -36.82 -1.98
N ASN A 166 -14.22 -37.91 -2.40
CA ASN A 166 -14.54 -39.27 -2.00
C ASN A 166 -16.04 -39.60 -2.14
N GLU A 167 -16.64 -39.17 -3.25
CA GLU A 167 -18.04 -39.43 -3.60
C GLU A 167 -18.09 -40.14 -4.94
N THR A 168 -19.07 -41.04 -5.14
CA THR A 168 -19.37 -41.53 -6.49
C THR A 168 -19.90 -40.38 -7.34
N THR A 169 -19.97 -40.56 -8.66
CA THR A 169 -20.56 -39.53 -9.53
C THR A 169 -22.06 -39.37 -9.24
N PHE A 170 -22.77 -40.46 -8.92
CA PHE A 170 -24.17 -40.39 -8.53
C PHE A 170 -24.34 -39.57 -7.26
N ASP A 171 -23.60 -39.87 -6.20
CA ASP A 171 -23.70 -39.17 -4.91
C ASP A 171 -23.35 -37.69 -5.04
N PHE A 172 -22.32 -37.36 -5.82
CA PHE A 172 -21.93 -35.99 -6.13
C PHE A 172 -23.07 -35.21 -6.81
N LEU A 173 -23.62 -35.76 -7.90
CA LEU A 173 -24.72 -35.12 -8.64
C LEU A 173 -25.98 -35.06 -7.80
N ASN A 174 -26.28 -36.11 -7.03
CA ASN A 174 -27.42 -36.17 -6.15
C ASN A 174 -27.34 -35.13 -5.03
N ARG A 175 -26.15 -34.96 -4.42
CA ARG A 175 -25.87 -33.92 -3.43
C ARG A 175 -26.08 -32.53 -4.04
N LEU A 176 -25.52 -32.26 -5.22
CA LEU A 176 -25.70 -30.96 -5.89
C LEU A 176 -27.17 -30.70 -6.20
N ALA A 177 -27.89 -31.68 -6.73
CA ALA A 177 -29.30 -31.55 -7.04
C ALA A 177 -30.11 -31.23 -5.76
N LYS A 178 -29.93 -31.99 -4.68
CA LYS A 178 -30.59 -31.71 -3.40
C LYS A 178 -30.21 -30.33 -2.85
N ARG A 179 -28.93 -29.93 -2.92
CA ARG A 179 -28.45 -28.67 -2.35
C ARG A 179 -29.05 -27.45 -3.02
N TYR A 180 -29.17 -27.46 -4.35
CA TYR A 180 -29.73 -26.37 -5.16
C TYR A 180 -31.23 -26.56 -5.50
N GLY A 181 -31.85 -27.60 -4.96
CA GLY A 181 -33.27 -27.91 -5.09
C GLY A 181 -33.70 -28.48 -6.44
N HIS A 182 -32.78 -28.99 -7.25
CA HIS A 182 -33.11 -29.70 -8.50
C HIS A 182 -33.59 -31.12 -8.23
N TYR A 183 -34.39 -31.65 -9.15
CA TYR A 183 -34.67 -33.07 -9.23
C TYR A 183 -33.46 -33.80 -9.81
N PHE A 184 -33.20 -35.01 -9.30
CA PHE A 184 -32.26 -35.96 -9.90
C PHE A 184 -32.84 -37.36 -9.85
N TYR A 185 -33.19 -37.92 -11.00
CA TYR A 185 -33.89 -39.21 -11.07
C TYR A 185 -33.76 -39.85 -12.46
N ASP A 186 -34.17 -41.11 -12.55
CA ASP A 186 -34.33 -41.84 -13.79
C ASP A 186 -35.83 -42.16 -13.97
N ASN A 187 -36.43 -41.74 -15.07
CA ASN A 187 -37.85 -41.98 -15.31
C ASN A 187 -38.15 -43.36 -15.92
N GLY A 188 -37.13 -44.22 -16.08
CA GLY A 188 -37.21 -45.52 -16.74
C GLY A 188 -36.79 -45.48 -18.22
N ARG A 189 -36.61 -44.28 -18.79
CA ARG A 189 -36.12 -44.07 -20.16
C ARG A 189 -34.86 -43.21 -20.21
N VAL A 190 -34.85 -42.11 -19.46
CA VAL A 190 -33.78 -41.11 -19.45
C VAL A 190 -33.59 -40.59 -18.03
N MET A 191 -32.34 -40.28 -17.68
CA MET A 191 -32.04 -39.57 -16.43
C MET A 191 -32.33 -38.08 -16.57
N VAL A 192 -32.72 -37.44 -15.48
CA VAL A 192 -33.06 -36.02 -15.43
C VAL A 192 -32.29 -35.37 -14.28
N PHE A 193 -31.62 -34.25 -14.56
CA PHE A 193 -31.07 -33.33 -13.57
C PHE A 193 -31.66 -31.95 -13.80
N GLY A 194 -32.48 -31.43 -12.89
CA GLY A 194 -33.07 -30.10 -13.06
C GLY A 194 -34.54 -29.98 -12.69
N ALA A 195 -35.31 -29.28 -13.53
CA ALA A 195 -36.76 -29.16 -13.41
C ALA A 195 -37.47 -30.52 -13.63
N PRO A 196 -38.62 -30.76 -12.97
CA PRO A 196 -39.46 -31.94 -13.19
C PRO A 196 -40.22 -31.81 -14.52
N GLY A 197 -40.83 -32.92 -14.98
CA GLY A 197 -41.57 -32.95 -16.24
C GLY A 197 -40.66 -33.20 -17.44
N THR A 198 -40.63 -34.45 -17.90
CA THR A 198 -40.01 -34.85 -19.18
C THR A 198 -41.04 -35.55 -20.06
N SER A 199 -40.61 -36.20 -21.13
CA SER A 199 -41.43 -36.97 -22.08
C SER A 199 -42.35 -38.00 -21.38
N GLY A 200 -43.55 -37.57 -21.02
CA GLY A 200 -44.62 -38.36 -20.42
C GLY A 200 -45.88 -37.50 -20.21
N GLY A 201 -47.05 -38.14 -20.14
CA GLY A 201 -48.34 -37.45 -19.97
C GLY A 201 -48.59 -36.98 -18.54
N GLU A 202 -49.76 -36.37 -18.31
CA GLU A 202 -50.36 -36.13 -17.00
C GLU A 202 -51.62 -37.01 -16.87
N PRO A 203 -51.48 -38.32 -16.54
CA PRO A 203 -52.61 -39.23 -16.47
C PRO A 203 -53.67 -38.75 -15.48
N THR A 204 -54.94 -38.89 -15.85
CA THR A 204 -56.07 -38.55 -14.97
C THR A 204 -56.48 -39.77 -14.14
N LEU A 205 -56.40 -39.63 -12.83
CA LEU A 205 -56.71 -40.62 -11.82
C LEU A 205 -58.01 -40.25 -11.11
N VAL A 206 -59.02 -41.11 -11.26
CA VAL A 206 -60.36 -40.93 -10.70
C VAL A 206 -60.54 -41.95 -9.58
N TYR A 207 -60.79 -41.47 -8.36
CA TYR A 207 -61.02 -42.33 -7.19
C TYR A 207 -62.25 -43.22 -7.40
N GLY A 208 -62.10 -44.51 -7.11
CA GLY A 208 -63.13 -45.54 -7.30
C GLY A 208 -63.28 -46.03 -8.75
N ALA A 209 -62.50 -45.50 -9.71
CA ALA A 209 -62.42 -46.02 -11.07
C ALA A 209 -61.04 -46.67 -11.33
N ASN A 210 -60.01 -45.87 -11.63
CA ASN A 210 -58.64 -46.32 -11.93
C ASN A 210 -57.63 -46.02 -10.78
N MET A 211 -58.12 -45.43 -9.69
CA MET A 211 -57.39 -45.21 -8.43
C MET A 211 -58.21 -45.80 -7.28
N GLN A 212 -57.65 -46.80 -6.60
CA GLN A 212 -58.35 -47.61 -5.59
C GLN A 212 -58.16 -47.08 -4.17
N GLU A 213 -57.01 -46.47 -3.88
CA GLU A 213 -56.73 -45.87 -2.57
C GLU A 213 -56.14 -44.48 -2.75
N PHE A 214 -56.51 -43.56 -1.86
CA PHE A 214 -55.96 -42.22 -1.77
C PHE A 214 -55.89 -41.80 -0.30
N SER A 215 -54.75 -41.26 0.11
CA SER A 215 -54.53 -40.69 1.44
C SER A 215 -53.60 -39.47 1.35
N TYR A 216 -53.68 -38.58 2.32
CA TYR A 216 -52.78 -37.43 2.43
C TYR A 216 -52.15 -37.36 3.82
N GLU A 217 -50.93 -36.82 3.88
CA GLU A 217 -50.21 -36.53 5.12
C GLU A 217 -49.88 -35.03 5.15
N MET A 218 -50.10 -34.41 6.31
CA MET A 218 -49.74 -33.02 6.56
C MET A 218 -48.91 -32.92 7.84
N LYS A 219 -47.88 -32.09 7.82
CA LYS A 219 -47.04 -31.83 9.00
C LYS A 219 -46.61 -30.38 9.09
N VAL A 220 -46.33 -29.95 10.31
CA VAL A 220 -45.75 -28.63 10.58
C VAL A 220 -44.23 -28.76 10.73
N LEU A 221 -43.49 -27.79 10.19
CA LEU A 221 -42.03 -27.75 10.26
C LEU A 221 -41.54 -26.33 10.59
N PRO A 222 -40.43 -26.18 11.34
CA PRO A 222 -39.82 -24.87 11.55
C PRO A 222 -39.41 -24.24 10.22
N SER A 223 -39.93 -23.03 9.94
CA SER A 223 -39.64 -22.31 8.69
C SER A 223 -39.04 -20.92 8.91
N GLN A 224 -39.02 -20.43 10.16
CA GLN A 224 -38.52 -19.10 10.52
C GLN A 224 -37.06 -19.18 10.98
N LEU A 225 -36.12 -19.05 10.04
CA LEU A 225 -34.69 -19.08 10.33
C LEU A 225 -34.05 -17.75 9.90
N GLU A 226 -33.16 -17.24 10.74
CA GLU A 226 -32.21 -16.18 10.40
C GLU A 226 -30.82 -16.81 10.24
N ILE A 227 -30.29 -16.76 9.03
CA ILE A 227 -29.03 -17.39 8.65
C ILE A 227 -27.95 -16.31 8.58
N MET A 228 -26.76 -16.61 9.06
CA MET A 228 -25.59 -15.71 9.05
C MET A 228 -24.42 -16.38 8.35
N GLU A 229 -23.72 -15.70 7.45
CA GLU A 229 -22.53 -16.23 6.75
C GLU A 229 -21.38 -15.23 6.83
N ASN A 230 -20.17 -15.74 7.08
CA ASN A 230 -18.94 -14.94 7.05
C ASN A 230 -18.38 -14.88 5.63
N ASP A 231 -17.83 -13.73 5.26
CA ASP A 231 -17.11 -13.53 4.01
C ASP A 231 -15.64 -13.22 4.30
N ASN A 232 -14.81 -14.26 4.18
CA ASN A 232 -13.38 -14.18 4.47
C ASN A 232 -12.62 -13.22 3.53
N ARG A 233 -13.18 -12.86 2.38
CA ARG A 233 -12.54 -11.93 1.43
C ARG A 233 -12.85 -10.47 1.79
N THR A 234 -14.07 -10.18 2.22
CA THR A 234 -14.45 -8.81 2.62
C THR A 234 -14.22 -8.54 4.11
N GLY A 235 -14.04 -9.58 4.93
CA GLY A 235 -13.94 -9.46 6.39
C GLY A 235 -15.25 -9.13 7.11
N ASN A 236 -16.38 -9.16 6.39
CA ASN A 236 -17.72 -8.89 6.93
C ASN A 236 -18.52 -10.18 7.09
N PHE A 237 -19.64 -10.10 7.80
CA PHE A 237 -20.69 -11.11 7.76
C PHE A 237 -21.99 -10.51 7.21
N SER A 238 -22.85 -11.37 6.67
CA SER A 238 -24.19 -10.99 6.18
C SER A 238 -25.25 -11.85 6.85
N THR A 239 -26.50 -11.40 6.83
CA THR A 239 -27.66 -12.17 7.33
C THR A 239 -28.79 -12.22 6.31
N ASP A 240 -29.59 -13.29 6.34
CA ASP A 240 -30.81 -13.41 5.55
C ASP A 240 -31.85 -14.29 6.28
N GLN A 241 -33.11 -14.19 5.84
CA GLN A 241 -34.24 -14.85 6.48
C GLN A 241 -34.99 -15.73 5.49
N THR A 242 -35.25 -16.97 5.87
CA THR A 242 -35.97 -17.95 5.05
C THR A 242 -37.39 -17.48 4.67
N LEU A 243 -38.04 -16.71 5.55
CA LEU A 243 -39.40 -16.18 5.31
C LEU A 243 -39.49 -15.23 4.12
N LYS A 244 -38.38 -14.63 3.66
CA LYS A 244 -38.39 -13.81 2.43
C LYS A 244 -38.75 -14.64 1.19
N TYR A 245 -38.46 -15.93 1.24
CA TYR A 245 -38.66 -16.89 0.14
C TYR A 245 -39.93 -17.73 0.32
N ARG A 246 -40.86 -17.31 1.19
CA ARG A 246 -42.11 -18.05 1.43
C ARG A 246 -42.93 -18.28 0.15
N ASN A 247 -42.82 -17.38 -0.83
CA ASN A 247 -43.55 -17.43 -2.11
C ASN A 247 -42.85 -18.31 -3.17
N GLU A 248 -41.79 -19.07 -2.79
CA GLU A 248 -41.23 -20.08 -3.70
C GLU A 248 -42.25 -21.17 -4.05
N CYS A 249 -43.31 -21.32 -3.25
CA CYS A 249 -44.51 -22.07 -3.60
C CYS A 249 -45.74 -21.29 -3.12
N ASP A 250 -46.58 -20.84 -4.05
CA ASP A 250 -47.81 -20.10 -3.74
C ASP A 250 -49.04 -21.02 -3.64
N GLY A 251 -50.22 -20.44 -3.45
CA GLY A 251 -51.50 -21.16 -3.45
C GLY A 251 -51.86 -21.76 -2.09
N PHE A 252 -52.54 -22.90 -2.10
CA PHE A 252 -53.04 -23.57 -0.89
C PHE A 252 -51.93 -23.95 0.10
N GLN A 253 -50.70 -24.13 -0.39
CA GLN A 253 -49.50 -24.48 0.36
C GLN A 253 -49.12 -23.40 1.38
N GLN A 254 -49.49 -22.14 1.13
CA GLN A 254 -49.32 -21.05 2.10
C GLN A 254 -50.10 -21.29 3.39
N ASN A 255 -51.23 -22.01 3.33
CA ASN A 255 -52.01 -22.34 4.54
C ASN A 255 -51.21 -23.25 5.48
N PHE A 256 -50.49 -24.23 4.93
CA PHE A 256 -49.63 -25.13 5.71
C PHE A 256 -48.43 -24.40 6.31
N LEU A 257 -47.82 -23.50 5.53
CA LEU A 257 -46.71 -22.69 6.01
C LEU A 257 -47.16 -21.74 7.14
N ASN A 258 -48.32 -21.08 6.98
CA ASN A 258 -48.90 -20.21 8.00
C ASN A 258 -49.20 -20.98 9.29
N LYS A 259 -49.75 -22.20 9.20
CA LYS A 259 -49.98 -23.07 10.37
C LYS A 259 -48.67 -23.49 11.02
N SER A 260 -47.65 -23.83 10.23
CA SER A 260 -46.31 -24.16 10.74
C SER A 260 -45.68 -23.00 11.51
N ASN A 261 -45.81 -21.77 11.00
CA ASN A 261 -45.30 -20.55 11.63
C ASN A 261 -46.09 -20.16 12.89
N ALA A 262 -47.36 -20.54 13.00
CA ALA A 262 -48.12 -20.36 14.22
C ALA A 262 -47.64 -21.30 15.35
N VAL A 263 -47.21 -22.52 14.99
CA VAL A 263 -46.66 -23.50 15.94
C VAL A 263 -45.21 -23.17 16.29
N PHE A 264 -44.36 -23.00 15.28
CA PHE A 264 -42.94 -22.63 15.42
C PHE A 264 -42.77 -21.12 15.19
N ASN A 265 -43.15 -20.34 16.19
CA ASN A 265 -43.19 -18.88 16.13
C ASN A 265 -41.90 -18.17 16.57
N GLN A 266 -40.87 -18.93 16.94
CA GLN A 266 -39.56 -18.40 17.31
C GLN A 266 -38.64 -18.40 16.09
N THR A 267 -37.96 -17.29 15.87
CA THR A 267 -36.91 -17.20 14.83
C THR A 267 -35.63 -17.84 15.36
N ALA A 268 -35.20 -18.94 14.76
CA ALA A 268 -33.94 -19.59 15.13
C ALA A 268 -32.78 -18.98 14.33
N GLN A 269 -31.68 -18.65 15.03
CA GLN A 269 -30.46 -18.13 14.42
C GLN A 269 -29.50 -19.27 14.09
N GLN A 270 -28.92 -19.25 12.89
CA GLN A 270 -27.99 -20.29 12.43
C GLN A 270 -26.77 -19.67 11.73
N GLN A 271 -25.57 -20.06 12.17
CA GLN A 271 -24.33 -19.78 11.44
C GLN A 271 -24.17 -20.76 10.28
N LEU A 272 -24.00 -20.23 9.08
CA LEU A 272 -23.65 -20.94 7.87
C LEU A 272 -22.11 -20.96 7.72
N ASN A 273 -21.60 -21.99 7.05
CA ASN A 273 -20.19 -22.14 6.66
C ASN A 273 -20.13 -22.74 5.25
N GLN A 274 -20.74 -22.04 4.29
CA GLN A 274 -20.93 -22.55 2.94
C GLN A 274 -20.57 -21.56 1.84
N ASN A 275 -19.97 -20.40 2.14
CA ASN A 275 -19.40 -19.52 1.14
C ASN A 275 -18.13 -20.14 0.53
N PRO A 276 -18.19 -20.68 -0.71
CA PRO A 276 -17.06 -21.40 -1.28
C PRO A 276 -15.89 -20.45 -1.56
N ALA A 277 -14.67 -20.99 -1.69
CA ALA A 277 -13.49 -20.22 -2.08
C ALA A 277 -13.75 -19.41 -3.37
N GLY A 278 -13.43 -18.11 -3.35
CA GLY A 278 -13.70 -17.17 -4.44
C GLY A 278 -15.16 -16.69 -4.54
N GLY A 279 -16.04 -17.13 -3.63
CA GLY A 279 -17.45 -16.75 -3.60
C GLY A 279 -17.75 -15.46 -2.85
N SER A 280 -19.05 -15.18 -2.76
CA SER A 280 -19.64 -14.05 -2.02
C SER A 280 -20.54 -14.60 -0.93
N GLY A 281 -20.30 -14.17 0.31
CA GLY A 281 -21.11 -14.60 1.45
C GLY A 281 -22.58 -14.27 1.26
N LYS A 282 -22.89 -13.11 0.67
CA LYS A 282 -24.27 -12.69 0.39
C LYS A 282 -25.00 -13.63 -0.58
N THR A 283 -24.34 -14.02 -1.68
CA THR A 283 -24.94 -14.90 -2.70
C THR A 283 -25.14 -16.33 -2.18
N ALA A 284 -24.16 -16.85 -1.42
CA ALA A 284 -24.27 -18.17 -0.79
C ALA A 284 -25.42 -18.21 0.22
N LEU A 285 -25.57 -17.14 1.00
CA LEU A 285 -26.59 -17.02 2.04
C LEU A 285 -28.00 -16.87 1.43
N GLU A 286 -28.15 -16.04 0.40
CA GLU A 286 -29.41 -15.89 -0.36
C GLU A 286 -29.92 -17.24 -0.88
N GLU A 287 -29.04 -18.01 -1.53
CA GLU A 287 -29.45 -19.31 -2.06
C GLU A 287 -29.68 -20.37 -0.99
N TYR A 288 -28.90 -20.38 0.08
CA TYR A 288 -29.14 -21.29 1.19
C TYR A 288 -30.51 -21.01 1.82
N ALA A 289 -30.84 -19.74 2.13
CA ALA A 289 -32.12 -19.35 2.73
C ALA A 289 -33.31 -19.73 1.83
N LYS A 290 -33.18 -19.49 0.52
CA LYS A 290 -34.17 -19.88 -0.49
C LYS A 290 -34.39 -21.39 -0.53
N ASN A 291 -33.32 -22.18 -0.66
CA ASN A 291 -33.42 -23.63 -0.71
C ASN A 291 -33.84 -24.26 0.62
N LYS A 292 -33.55 -23.60 1.75
CA LYS A 292 -34.03 -24.03 3.07
C LYS A 292 -35.55 -23.85 3.19
N MET A 293 -36.10 -22.76 2.66
CA MET A 293 -37.55 -22.58 2.57
C MET A 293 -38.19 -23.61 1.63
N ARG A 294 -37.60 -23.89 0.46
CA ARG A 294 -38.04 -24.96 -0.45
C ARG A 294 -38.05 -26.34 0.22
N ALA A 295 -37.03 -26.66 1.01
CA ALA A 295 -36.95 -27.91 1.78
C ALA A 295 -38.09 -28.06 2.80
N VAL A 296 -38.55 -26.95 3.39
CA VAL A 296 -39.71 -26.94 4.28
C VAL A 296 -41.00 -27.14 3.47
N LEU A 297 -41.23 -26.29 2.46
CA LEU A 297 -42.44 -26.33 1.61
C LEU A 297 -42.67 -27.72 0.99
N GLY A 298 -41.60 -28.35 0.50
CA GLY A 298 -41.63 -29.69 -0.10
C GLY A 298 -42.09 -30.82 0.82
N LYS A 299 -42.08 -30.59 2.14
CA LYS A 299 -42.38 -31.60 3.17
C LYS A 299 -43.65 -31.30 3.96
N LEU A 300 -44.34 -30.18 3.71
CA LEU A 300 -45.54 -29.82 4.49
C LEU A 300 -46.73 -30.71 4.17
N MET A 301 -46.86 -31.18 2.93
CA MET A 301 -47.94 -32.03 2.48
C MET A 301 -47.47 -33.03 1.41
N GLN A 302 -47.90 -34.28 1.53
CA GLN A 302 -47.74 -35.31 0.51
C GLN A 302 -49.01 -36.17 0.40
N VAL A 303 -49.21 -36.81 -0.74
CA VAL A 303 -50.30 -37.78 -0.96
C VAL A 303 -49.72 -39.15 -1.27
N ASN A 304 -50.42 -40.20 -0.86
CA ASN A 304 -50.13 -41.59 -1.24
C ASN A 304 -51.37 -42.18 -1.89
N ALA A 305 -51.18 -42.91 -2.99
CA ALA A 305 -52.28 -43.51 -3.71
C ALA A 305 -51.92 -44.86 -4.34
N LYS A 306 -52.95 -45.67 -4.55
CA LYS A 306 -52.91 -46.94 -5.27
C LYS A 306 -53.68 -46.83 -6.58
N SER A 307 -53.04 -47.14 -7.70
CA SER A 307 -53.63 -47.01 -9.03
C SER A 307 -53.35 -48.22 -9.91
N GLU A 308 -54.19 -48.42 -10.91
CA GLU A 308 -54.03 -49.44 -11.96
C GLU A 308 -53.49 -48.84 -13.27
N VAL A 309 -53.15 -47.54 -13.29
CA VAL A 309 -52.63 -46.85 -14.49
C VAL A 309 -51.11 -47.05 -14.63
N ALA A 310 -50.67 -47.77 -15.68
CA ALA A 310 -49.28 -48.17 -15.82
C ALA A 310 -48.31 -47.08 -16.29
N GLY A 311 -48.78 -46.06 -17.01
CA GLY A 311 -47.93 -44.97 -17.51
C GLY A 311 -47.66 -43.85 -16.51
N ILE A 312 -47.99 -44.03 -15.22
CA ILE A 312 -47.55 -43.11 -14.17
C ILE A 312 -46.01 -43.16 -14.10
N THR A 313 -45.37 -42.01 -14.31
CA THR A 313 -43.91 -41.92 -14.41
C THR A 313 -43.33 -41.05 -13.30
N LEU A 314 -42.19 -41.48 -12.76
CA LEU A 314 -41.47 -40.72 -11.74
C LEU A 314 -41.09 -39.32 -12.27
N GLY A 315 -41.32 -38.28 -11.46
CA GLY A 315 -40.99 -36.89 -11.78
C GLY A 315 -41.97 -36.18 -12.71
N ASN A 316 -43.03 -36.86 -13.17
CA ASN A 316 -44.16 -36.26 -13.88
C ASN A 316 -45.36 -36.07 -12.94
N SER A 317 -46.33 -35.27 -13.37
CA SER A 317 -47.56 -35.05 -12.62
C SER A 317 -48.65 -36.08 -12.96
N VAL A 318 -49.52 -36.34 -11.98
CA VAL A 318 -50.81 -37.00 -12.17
C VAL A 318 -51.93 -36.03 -11.78
N ARG A 319 -53.06 -36.10 -12.49
CA ARG A 319 -54.25 -35.31 -12.17
C ARG A 319 -55.21 -36.15 -11.34
N ILE A 320 -55.44 -35.78 -10.08
CA ILE A 320 -56.32 -36.53 -9.17
C ILE A 320 -57.72 -35.87 -9.13
N THR A 321 -58.77 -36.67 -9.29
CA THR A 321 -60.19 -36.28 -9.18
C THR A 321 -61.04 -37.35 -8.49
N GLY A 322 -62.27 -37.00 -8.10
CA GLY A 322 -63.19 -37.91 -7.41
C GLY A 322 -62.91 -38.05 -5.91
N VAL A 323 -62.10 -37.15 -5.35
CA VAL A 323 -61.77 -37.05 -3.92
C VAL A 323 -62.41 -35.77 -3.33
N ASP A 324 -61.86 -35.22 -2.24
CA ASP A 324 -62.28 -33.90 -1.76
C ASP A 324 -61.91 -32.80 -2.77
N VAL A 325 -62.84 -31.87 -3.04
CA VAL A 325 -62.67 -30.78 -4.03
C VAL A 325 -61.41 -29.93 -3.76
N GLN A 326 -60.98 -29.78 -2.51
CA GLN A 326 -59.75 -29.05 -2.16
C GLN A 326 -58.47 -29.84 -2.48
N LEU A 327 -58.58 -31.15 -2.67
CA LEU A 327 -57.50 -32.08 -3.00
C LEU A 327 -57.49 -32.47 -4.48
N GLU A 328 -58.47 -32.05 -5.27
CA GLU A 328 -58.47 -32.28 -6.71
C GLU A 328 -57.47 -31.36 -7.40
N SER A 329 -56.31 -31.90 -7.77
CA SER A 329 -55.21 -31.11 -8.32
C SER A 329 -54.20 -31.95 -9.09
N SER A 330 -53.16 -31.29 -9.58
CA SER A 330 -51.98 -31.91 -10.17
C SER A 330 -50.94 -32.20 -9.08
N TYR A 331 -50.44 -33.43 -9.03
CA TYR A 331 -49.44 -33.88 -8.06
C TYR A 331 -48.24 -34.51 -8.76
N CYS A 332 -47.03 -34.00 -8.50
CA CYS A 332 -45.78 -34.54 -9.03
C CYS A 332 -45.39 -35.81 -8.28
N VAL A 333 -45.21 -36.92 -8.99
CA VAL A 333 -44.84 -38.23 -8.42
C VAL A 333 -43.37 -38.24 -8.00
N THR A 334 -43.11 -38.57 -6.73
CA THR A 334 -41.76 -38.57 -6.13
C THR A 334 -41.24 -39.97 -5.83
N SER A 335 -42.13 -40.96 -5.76
CA SER A 335 -41.83 -42.37 -5.58
C SER A 335 -42.97 -43.18 -6.17
N ILE A 336 -42.67 -44.29 -6.83
CA ILE A 336 -43.65 -45.24 -7.35
C ILE A 336 -43.10 -46.66 -7.29
N THR A 337 -43.94 -47.60 -6.85
CA THR A 337 -43.67 -49.04 -6.92
C THR A 337 -44.71 -49.69 -7.82
N HIS A 338 -44.25 -50.37 -8.86
CA HIS A 338 -45.07 -51.12 -9.81
C HIS A 338 -45.07 -52.60 -9.43
N PHE A 339 -46.24 -53.23 -9.45
CA PHE A 339 -46.44 -54.66 -9.21
C PHE A 339 -47.13 -55.28 -10.43
N CYS A 340 -46.60 -56.40 -10.92
CA CYS A 340 -47.21 -57.18 -11.98
C CYS A 340 -47.07 -58.68 -11.68
N GLU A 341 -48.17 -59.42 -11.75
CA GLU A 341 -48.26 -60.86 -11.42
C GLU A 341 -48.51 -61.72 -12.67
N ASP A 342 -48.45 -63.06 -12.54
CA ASP A 342 -48.46 -64.03 -13.66
C ASP A 342 -49.75 -64.05 -14.50
N GLU A 343 -50.87 -63.60 -13.93
CA GLU A 343 -52.16 -63.43 -14.61
C GLU A 343 -52.31 -62.08 -15.35
N GLY A 344 -51.25 -61.26 -15.41
CA GLY A 344 -51.27 -59.95 -16.07
C GLY A 344 -51.90 -58.83 -15.22
N THR A 345 -52.24 -59.12 -13.96
CA THR A 345 -52.72 -58.16 -12.95
C THR A 345 -51.65 -57.10 -12.69
N TYR A 346 -51.98 -55.83 -12.92
CA TYR A 346 -51.11 -54.69 -12.66
C TYR A 346 -51.70 -53.73 -11.63
N GLU A 347 -50.85 -53.28 -10.71
CA GLU A 347 -51.12 -52.17 -9.80
C GLU A 347 -49.83 -51.39 -9.47
N ASN A 348 -49.98 -50.17 -8.96
CA ASN A 348 -48.88 -49.40 -8.43
C ASN A 348 -49.27 -48.63 -7.17
N HIS A 349 -48.26 -48.39 -6.34
CA HIS A 349 -48.34 -47.53 -5.16
C HIS A 349 -47.38 -46.36 -5.35
N PHE A 350 -47.89 -45.12 -5.26
CA PHE A 350 -47.06 -43.94 -5.46
C PHE A 350 -47.27 -42.88 -4.39
N THR A 351 -46.21 -42.11 -4.16
CA THR A 351 -46.22 -40.89 -3.35
C THR A 351 -46.05 -39.70 -4.29
N ALA A 352 -46.82 -38.66 -4.07
CA ALA A 352 -46.76 -37.45 -4.87
C ALA A 352 -46.92 -36.18 -4.02
N VAL A 353 -46.44 -35.04 -4.53
CA VAL A 353 -46.55 -33.74 -3.88
C VAL A 353 -47.19 -32.72 -4.81
N ASN A 354 -47.94 -31.79 -4.25
CA ASN A 354 -48.41 -30.62 -4.99
C ASN A 354 -47.58 -29.41 -4.54
N LEU A 355 -46.82 -28.83 -5.47
CA LEU A 355 -46.06 -27.60 -5.26
C LEU A 355 -46.55 -26.46 -6.17
N ASN A 356 -47.80 -26.53 -6.62
CA ASN A 356 -48.46 -25.49 -7.41
C ASN A 356 -47.64 -25.03 -8.63
N GLY A 357 -47.08 -25.98 -9.39
CA GLY A 357 -46.25 -25.71 -10.56
C GLY A 357 -44.79 -25.30 -10.28
N SER A 358 -44.38 -25.23 -9.01
CA SER A 358 -42.99 -24.93 -8.64
C SER A 358 -42.03 -26.02 -9.11
N VAL A 359 -40.85 -25.63 -9.59
CA VAL A 359 -39.88 -26.52 -10.24
C VAL A 359 -38.87 -27.16 -9.28
N PHE A 360 -38.92 -26.86 -7.99
CA PHE A 360 -37.96 -27.39 -7.01
C PHE A 360 -38.36 -28.78 -6.51
N SER A 361 -37.36 -29.57 -6.13
CA SER A 361 -37.54 -30.92 -5.59
C SER A 361 -38.04 -30.89 -4.14
N PRO A 362 -39.03 -31.72 -3.77
CA PRO A 362 -39.46 -31.84 -2.37
C PRO A 362 -38.40 -32.44 -1.45
N GLN A 363 -37.35 -33.04 -2.02
CA GLN A 363 -36.17 -33.51 -1.28
C GLN A 363 -35.01 -32.50 -1.24
N THR A 364 -35.29 -31.21 -1.52
CA THR A 364 -34.30 -30.14 -1.35
C THR A 364 -33.66 -30.20 0.04
N ASN A 365 -32.34 -30.12 0.09
CA ASN A 365 -31.55 -30.10 1.32
C ASN A 365 -30.25 -29.29 1.12
N PRO A 366 -30.26 -27.97 1.44
CA PRO A 366 -29.09 -27.11 1.27
C PRO A 366 -27.99 -27.35 2.32
N ASP A 367 -28.23 -28.19 3.34
CA ASP A 367 -27.24 -28.49 4.38
C ASP A 367 -26.12 -29.43 3.89
N LEU A 368 -26.33 -30.08 2.74
CA LEU A 368 -25.39 -31.06 2.20
C LEU A 368 -24.15 -30.38 1.61
N VAL A 369 -22.99 -30.68 2.17
CA VAL A 369 -21.68 -30.20 1.73
C VAL A 369 -20.72 -31.37 1.54
N PRO A 370 -19.70 -31.25 0.67
CA PRO A 370 -18.66 -32.26 0.58
C PRO A 370 -17.78 -32.19 1.83
N HIS A 371 -17.63 -33.31 2.54
CA HIS A 371 -16.83 -33.34 3.76
C HIS A 371 -15.39 -33.75 3.52
N CYS A 372 -14.43 -32.90 3.90
CA CYS A 372 -13.01 -33.18 3.76
C CYS A 372 -12.26 -32.88 5.08
N VAL A 373 -11.30 -33.76 5.39
CA VAL A 373 -10.34 -33.58 6.48
C VAL A 373 -9.09 -32.87 5.98
N SER A 374 -8.22 -32.43 6.88
CA SER A 374 -6.97 -31.77 6.53
C SER A 374 -6.09 -32.66 5.65
N GLN A 375 -5.43 -32.06 4.67
CA GLN A 375 -4.54 -32.74 3.73
C GLN A 375 -3.39 -31.83 3.29
N THR A 376 -2.34 -32.41 2.73
CA THR A 376 -1.21 -31.66 2.17
C THR A 376 -1.49 -31.25 0.73
N ALA A 377 -1.07 -30.04 0.36
CA ALA A 377 -1.12 -29.53 -1.02
C ALA A 377 0.22 -28.88 -1.40
N ILE A 378 0.43 -28.67 -2.69
CA ILE A 378 1.55 -27.88 -3.20
C ILE A 378 1.05 -26.50 -3.63
N VAL A 379 1.76 -25.44 -3.27
CA VAL A 379 1.46 -24.07 -3.72
C VAL A 379 1.76 -23.94 -5.21
N THR A 380 0.77 -23.53 -6.00
CA THR A 380 0.90 -23.35 -7.45
C THR A 380 0.98 -21.89 -7.86
N ALA A 381 0.42 -20.97 -7.07
CA ALA A 381 0.53 -19.53 -7.28
C ALA A 381 0.45 -18.77 -5.95
N ASN A 382 1.24 -17.72 -5.80
CA ASN A 382 1.28 -16.87 -4.59
C ASN A 382 1.15 -15.37 -4.87
N ALA A 383 0.91 -14.98 -6.12
CA ALA A 383 0.61 -13.61 -6.52
C ALA A 383 -0.91 -13.41 -6.58
N ASP A 384 -1.54 -13.20 -5.43
CA ASP A 384 -2.97 -12.91 -5.33
C ASP A 384 -3.32 -11.55 -5.95
N PRO A 385 -4.19 -11.50 -6.99
CA PRO A 385 -4.53 -10.25 -7.67
C PRO A 385 -5.25 -9.24 -6.78
N ASP A 386 -5.90 -9.68 -5.69
CA ASP A 386 -6.64 -8.80 -4.77
C ASP A 386 -5.77 -8.28 -3.61
N GLY A 387 -4.51 -8.73 -3.52
CA GLY A 387 -3.60 -8.31 -2.45
C GLY A 387 -3.98 -8.80 -1.05
N LEU A 388 -4.85 -9.81 -0.93
CA LEU A 388 -5.27 -10.40 0.35
C LEU A 388 -4.25 -11.42 0.89
N SER A 389 -3.15 -11.63 0.16
CA SER A 389 -2.10 -12.61 0.49
C SER A 389 -2.61 -14.05 0.47
N PHE A 390 -3.58 -14.35 -0.39
CA PHE A 390 -4.07 -15.71 -0.61
C PHE A 390 -3.15 -16.48 -1.56
N VAL A 391 -3.26 -17.82 -1.60
CA VAL A 391 -2.48 -18.67 -2.51
C VAL A 391 -3.38 -19.63 -3.26
N GLN A 392 -2.96 -20.06 -4.45
CA GLN A 392 -3.54 -21.24 -5.09
C GLN A 392 -2.73 -22.46 -4.70
N VAL A 393 -3.42 -23.55 -4.42
CA VAL A 393 -2.80 -24.84 -4.08
C VAL A 393 -3.35 -25.95 -4.97
N GLN A 394 -2.57 -27.01 -5.09
CA GLN A 394 -2.95 -28.24 -5.78
C GLN A 394 -2.84 -29.42 -4.81
N MET A 395 -3.98 -30.04 -4.53
CA MET A 395 -4.04 -31.31 -3.81
C MET A 395 -3.57 -32.46 -4.73
N PRO A 396 -3.05 -33.58 -4.19
CA PRO A 396 -2.59 -34.71 -5.00
C PRO A 396 -3.65 -35.23 -5.99
N TRP A 397 -4.92 -35.31 -5.58
CA TRP A 397 -6.01 -35.78 -6.42
C TRP A 397 -6.44 -34.79 -7.51
N GLN A 398 -6.01 -33.52 -7.44
CA GLN A 398 -6.25 -32.53 -8.51
C GLN A 398 -5.19 -32.60 -9.62
N GLN A 399 -4.02 -33.18 -9.33
CA GLN A 399 -2.88 -33.21 -10.24
C GLN A 399 -3.19 -33.94 -11.56
N ALA A 400 -3.86 -35.10 -11.48
CA ALA A 400 -4.18 -35.92 -12.65
C ALA A 400 -5.07 -35.19 -13.69
N LYS A 401 -5.83 -34.18 -13.25
CA LYS A 401 -6.71 -33.36 -14.10
C LYS A 401 -6.16 -31.95 -14.33
N ASN A 402 -4.93 -31.67 -13.90
CA ASN A 402 -4.29 -30.36 -13.92
C ASN A 402 -5.18 -29.23 -13.35
N LYS A 403 -5.86 -29.51 -12.23
CA LYS A 403 -6.73 -28.55 -11.55
C LYS A 403 -6.04 -27.98 -10.31
N THR A 404 -6.52 -26.83 -9.84
CA THR A 404 -6.07 -26.17 -8.61
C THR A 404 -7.27 -25.60 -7.87
N THR A 405 -7.06 -25.16 -6.63
CA THR A 405 -8.01 -24.27 -5.96
C THR A 405 -8.03 -22.89 -6.62
N PRO A 406 -9.06 -22.07 -6.37
CA PRO A 406 -8.96 -20.61 -6.43
C PRO A 406 -7.90 -20.10 -5.45
N TYR A 407 -7.70 -18.77 -5.42
CA TYR A 407 -6.92 -18.16 -4.33
C TYR A 407 -7.64 -18.35 -3.00
N ILE A 408 -7.00 -19.04 -2.07
CA ILE A 408 -7.54 -19.43 -0.77
C ILE A 408 -6.77 -18.76 0.38
N PRO A 409 -7.42 -18.50 1.52
CA PRO A 409 -6.78 -17.83 2.64
C PRO A 409 -5.60 -18.61 3.22
N ILE A 410 -4.63 -17.89 3.77
CA ILE A 410 -3.57 -18.42 4.62
C ILE A 410 -3.80 -17.92 6.04
N LEU A 411 -3.73 -18.81 7.02
CA LEU A 411 -3.71 -18.46 8.43
C LEU A 411 -2.36 -17.80 8.76
N GLN A 412 -2.41 -16.53 9.16
CA GLN A 412 -1.24 -15.74 9.57
C GLN A 412 -1.17 -15.68 11.09
N ASP A 413 0.03 -15.80 11.68
CA ASP A 413 0.22 -15.77 13.14
C ASP A 413 -0.04 -14.38 13.75
N TYR A 414 0.13 -13.31 12.97
CA TYR A 414 -0.11 -11.93 13.38
C TYR A 414 -0.63 -11.09 12.21
N GLY A 415 -1.70 -10.32 12.40
CA GLY A 415 -2.34 -9.58 11.31
C GLY A 415 -3.34 -8.49 11.75
N GLY A 416 -3.72 -7.62 10.82
CA GLY A 416 -4.72 -6.56 10.99
C GLY A 416 -4.54 -5.39 10.01
N ALA A 417 -5.42 -4.38 10.09
CA ALA A 417 -5.36 -3.21 9.22
C ALA A 417 -4.00 -2.48 9.34
N GLY A 418 -3.15 -2.61 8.31
CA GLY A 418 -1.82 -1.99 8.23
C GLY A 418 -0.74 -2.62 9.11
N ARG A 419 -0.95 -3.82 9.66
CA ARG A 419 0.02 -4.52 10.54
C ARG A 419 -0.06 -6.03 10.37
N GLY A 420 1.03 -6.75 10.61
CA GLY A 420 1.03 -8.21 10.55
C GLY A 420 2.34 -8.80 10.05
N SER A 421 2.36 -10.13 9.95
CA SER A 421 3.32 -10.88 9.14
C SER A 421 2.86 -10.91 7.68
N HIS A 422 3.81 -10.77 6.76
CA HIS A 422 3.60 -11.06 5.34
C HIS A 422 4.71 -12.01 4.87
N ILE A 423 4.56 -13.27 5.24
CA ILE A 423 5.47 -14.37 4.89
C ILE A 423 4.62 -15.41 4.18
N ILE A 424 4.59 -15.33 2.85
CA ILE A 424 3.73 -16.17 2.02
C ILE A 424 4.56 -17.35 1.51
N PRO A 425 4.03 -18.59 1.60
CA PRO A 425 4.66 -19.76 1.01
C PRO A 425 5.04 -19.55 -0.46
N GLU A 426 6.17 -20.10 -0.86
CA GLU A 426 6.69 -20.00 -2.22
C GLU A 426 6.00 -21.02 -3.14
N VAL A 427 5.96 -20.75 -4.45
CA VAL A 427 5.47 -21.73 -5.42
C VAL A 427 6.34 -23.00 -5.34
N GLY A 428 5.68 -24.16 -5.19
CA GLY A 428 6.32 -25.44 -4.94
C GLY A 428 6.36 -25.85 -3.46
N ASP A 429 6.06 -24.95 -2.52
CA ASP A 429 6.00 -25.28 -1.10
C ASP A 429 4.88 -26.25 -0.76
N THR A 430 5.19 -27.23 0.11
CA THR A 430 4.16 -28.13 0.64
C THR A 430 3.49 -27.48 1.84
N VAL A 431 2.17 -27.36 1.78
CA VAL A 431 1.35 -26.74 2.83
C VAL A 431 0.34 -27.73 3.39
N LEU A 432 -0.03 -27.54 4.66
CA LEU A 432 -1.19 -28.18 5.24
C LEU A 432 -2.43 -27.32 4.98
N VAL A 433 -3.45 -27.93 4.40
CA VAL A 433 -4.73 -27.28 4.11
C VAL A 433 -5.79 -27.87 5.02
N GLU A 434 -6.52 -27.01 5.71
CA GLU A 434 -7.72 -27.32 6.47
C GLU A 434 -8.97 -26.87 5.73
N PHE A 435 -10.13 -27.30 6.20
CA PHE A 435 -11.41 -27.04 5.57
C PHE A 435 -12.38 -26.47 6.60
N GLN A 436 -12.81 -25.22 6.42
CA GLN A 436 -13.70 -24.56 7.38
C GLN A 436 -15.01 -25.34 7.49
N GLY A 437 -15.39 -25.75 8.70
CA GLY A 437 -16.55 -26.60 8.94
C GLY A 437 -16.46 -28.00 8.32
N ASN A 438 -15.23 -28.49 8.05
CA ASN A 438 -14.96 -29.70 7.26
C ASN A 438 -15.55 -29.65 5.84
N ASN A 439 -15.84 -28.48 5.28
CA ASN A 439 -16.39 -28.35 3.94
C ASN A 439 -15.25 -28.25 2.90
N ALA A 440 -15.18 -29.22 1.98
CA ALA A 440 -14.13 -29.32 0.95
C ALA A 440 -14.08 -28.08 0.02
N GLU A 441 -15.16 -27.31 -0.04
CA GLU A 441 -15.27 -26.07 -0.82
C GLU A 441 -14.73 -24.83 -0.10
N LEU A 442 -14.40 -24.94 1.19
CA LEU A 442 -13.81 -23.87 2.01
C LEU A 442 -12.38 -24.24 2.50
N PRO A 443 -11.43 -24.50 1.58
CA PRO A 443 -10.04 -24.75 1.96
C PRO A 443 -9.36 -23.48 2.51
N VAL A 444 -8.52 -23.66 3.52
CA VAL A 444 -7.67 -22.63 4.13
C VAL A 444 -6.28 -23.24 4.36
N VAL A 445 -5.23 -22.56 3.94
CA VAL A 445 -3.87 -22.96 4.25
C VAL A 445 -3.57 -22.64 5.71
N ARG A 446 -3.24 -23.66 6.51
CA ARG A 446 -2.87 -23.50 7.92
C ARG A 446 -1.41 -23.14 8.12
N GLY A 447 -0.53 -23.60 7.23
CA GLY A 447 0.90 -23.34 7.30
C GLY A 447 1.71 -24.29 6.42
N ILE A 448 3.03 -24.14 6.47
CA ILE A 448 3.97 -24.99 5.71
C ILE A 448 4.17 -26.33 6.42
N MET A 449 4.13 -27.42 5.65
CA MET A 449 4.42 -28.77 6.11
C MET A 449 5.80 -29.19 5.59
N THR A 450 6.77 -29.31 6.49
CA THR A 450 8.14 -29.70 6.15
C THR A 450 8.20 -31.17 5.68
N ASN A 451 9.02 -31.46 4.68
CA ASN A 451 9.30 -32.82 4.21
C ASN A 451 10.77 -32.96 3.77
N ALA A 452 11.19 -34.16 3.34
CA ALA A 452 12.58 -34.44 2.98
C ALA A 452 13.15 -33.54 1.85
N LYS A 453 12.30 -33.06 0.93
CA LYS A 453 12.70 -32.12 -0.14
C LYS A 453 12.77 -30.67 0.35
N GLN A 454 12.08 -30.35 1.44
CA GLN A 454 11.89 -29.00 1.99
C GLN A 454 12.43 -28.88 3.42
N LYS A 455 13.54 -29.57 3.72
CA LYS A 455 14.20 -29.49 5.02
C LYS A 455 14.80 -28.09 5.24
N SER A 456 14.70 -27.58 6.47
CA SER A 456 15.29 -26.28 6.82
C SER A 456 16.82 -26.26 6.72
N GLY A 457 17.47 -27.41 6.93
CA GLY A 457 18.94 -27.52 6.95
C GLY A 457 19.59 -27.11 8.29
N PHE A 458 18.81 -26.65 9.27
CA PHE A 458 19.32 -26.12 10.55
C PHE A 458 19.06 -27.06 11.75
N SER A 459 18.57 -28.28 11.51
CA SER A 459 18.32 -29.25 12.59
C SER A 459 19.63 -29.73 13.20
N THR A 460 19.68 -29.77 14.53
CA THR A 460 20.78 -30.30 15.34
C THR A 460 20.23 -31.32 16.35
N PRO A 461 21.05 -32.26 16.88
CA PRO A 461 20.59 -33.28 17.82
C PRO A 461 19.87 -32.73 19.07
N ASN A 462 20.31 -31.57 19.58
CA ASN A 462 19.71 -30.92 20.75
C ASN A 462 18.74 -29.78 20.40
N ASN A 463 18.43 -29.60 19.11
CA ASN A 463 17.64 -28.46 18.61
C ASN A 463 18.24 -27.11 19.05
N ASP A 464 19.56 -26.96 18.98
CA ASP A 464 20.26 -25.74 19.45
C ASP A 464 19.96 -24.51 18.58
N LEU A 465 19.67 -24.70 17.28
CA LEU A 465 19.50 -23.60 16.32
C LEU A 465 18.01 -23.27 16.07
N LYS A 466 17.63 -21.99 16.23
CA LYS A 466 16.34 -21.43 15.83
C LYS A 466 16.59 -20.39 14.75
N VAL A 467 16.09 -20.64 13.55
CA VAL A 467 16.47 -19.89 12.35
C VAL A 467 15.26 -19.39 11.58
N LEU A 468 15.27 -18.11 11.21
CA LEU A 468 14.42 -17.55 10.17
C LEU A 468 15.30 -17.32 8.94
N ALA A 469 15.03 -18.04 7.85
CA ALA A 469 15.81 -17.96 6.61
C ALA A 469 14.88 -17.66 5.41
N THR A 470 15.33 -16.77 4.53
CA THR A 470 14.60 -16.39 3.30
C THR A 470 15.20 -17.05 2.07
N ARG A 471 14.42 -17.16 0.98
CA ARG A 471 14.85 -17.77 -0.29
C ARG A 471 16.12 -17.16 -0.87
N SER A 472 16.35 -15.86 -0.68
CA SER A 472 17.55 -15.18 -1.18
C SER A 472 18.81 -15.44 -0.33
N GLY A 473 18.69 -16.10 0.83
CA GLY A 473 19.82 -16.41 1.70
C GLY A 473 20.00 -15.46 2.89
N ASN A 474 19.05 -14.56 3.18
CA ASN A 474 19.09 -13.76 4.41
C ASN A 474 18.62 -14.59 5.61
N GLN A 475 19.29 -14.48 6.75
CA GLN A 475 19.10 -15.33 7.92
C GLN A 475 19.15 -14.54 9.24
N LEU A 476 18.28 -14.92 10.17
CA LEU A 476 18.41 -14.64 11.61
C LEU A 476 18.56 -15.98 12.33
N VAL A 477 19.70 -16.21 12.98
CA VAL A 477 20.05 -17.46 13.66
C VAL A 477 20.22 -17.19 15.16
N MET A 478 19.47 -17.90 15.99
CA MET A 478 19.64 -17.95 17.44
C MET A 478 20.18 -19.33 17.81
N ASN A 479 21.34 -19.38 18.48
CA ASN A 479 22.01 -20.62 18.87
C ASN A 479 22.07 -20.74 20.39
N ASP A 480 21.27 -21.64 20.95
CA ASP A 480 21.14 -21.82 22.41
C ASP A 480 22.37 -22.48 23.04
N SER A 481 23.08 -23.34 22.30
CA SER A 481 24.30 -23.98 22.82
C SER A 481 25.42 -22.98 23.08
N ALA A 482 25.50 -21.93 22.27
CA ALA A 482 26.47 -20.85 22.39
C ALA A 482 25.91 -19.60 23.10
N GLY A 483 24.58 -19.50 23.26
CA GLY A 483 23.91 -18.27 23.72
C GLY A 483 24.05 -17.10 22.73
N SER A 484 24.22 -17.36 21.44
CA SER A 484 24.59 -16.37 20.42
C SER A 484 23.46 -16.05 19.43
N ILE A 485 23.48 -14.85 18.84
CA ILE A 485 22.56 -14.40 17.78
C ILE A 485 23.36 -13.91 16.57
N LEU A 486 22.95 -14.30 15.36
CA LEU A 486 23.55 -13.90 14.09
C LEU A 486 22.45 -13.37 13.14
N LEU A 487 22.62 -12.14 12.65
CA LEU A 487 21.87 -11.59 11.53
C LEU A 487 22.81 -11.55 10.31
N GLN A 488 22.41 -12.15 9.19
CA GLN A 488 23.29 -12.32 8.03
C GLN A 488 22.50 -12.15 6.72
N ASP A 489 23.10 -11.46 5.74
CA ASP A 489 22.57 -11.41 4.38
C ASP A 489 23.17 -12.49 3.47
N ALA A 490 22.67 -12.59 2.24
CA ALA A 490 23.16 -13.54 1.25
C ALA A 490 24.65 -13.38 0.87
N SER A 491 25.23 -12.19 1.09
CA SER A 491 26.63 -11.88 0.78
C SER A 491 27.57 -12.10 1.96
N ASN A 492 27.05 -12.63 3.08
CA ASN A 492 27.76 -12.82 4.34
C ASN A 492 28.16 -11.53 5.06
N ASN A 493 27.47 -10.41 4.81
CA ASN A 493 27.50 -9.29 5.75
C ASN A 493 26.74 -9.72 7.00
N SER A 494 27.33 -9.52 8.18
CA SER A 494 26.77 -10.07 9.41
C SER A 494 26.94 -9.19 10.64
N ILE A 495 25.95 -9.28 11.54
CA ILE A 495 26.02 -8.79 12.92
C ILE A 495 25.89 -10.01 13.84
N THR A 496 26.86 -10.23 14.71
CA THR A 496 26.90 -11.36 15.64
C THR A 496 26.98 -10.88 17.08
N LEU A 497 26.07 -11.34 17.93
CA LEU A 497 26.16 -11.25 19.38
C LEU A 497 26.59 -12.63 19.87
N ASP A 498 27.78 -12.78 20.45
CA ASP A 498 28.38 -14.09 20.70
C ASP A 498 28.02 -14.73 22.05
N GLY A 499 27.14 -14.09 22.82
CA GLY A 499 26.74 -14.54 24.16
C GLY A 499 27.72 -14.19 25.27
N ASN A 500 28.93 -13.69 24.95
CA ASN A 500 30.00 -13.38 25.89
C ASN A 500 30.27 -11.86 25.96
N HIS A 501 29.20 -11.07 25.89
CA HIS A 501 29.23 -9.60 25.89
C HIS A 501 30.01 -8.98 24.72
N ASN A 502 30.21 -9.71 23.63
CA ASN A 502 30.88 -9.21 22.45
C ASN A 502 29.92 -9.18 21.23
N ILE A 503 30.01 -8.08 20.48
CA ILE A 503 29.24 -7.82 19.27
C ILE A 503 30.22 -7.59 18.14
N SER A 504 30.13 -8.42 17.10
CA SER A 504 31.00 -8.35 15.91
C SER A 504 30.18 -7.96 14.68
N LEU A 505 30.66 -6.97 13.94
CA LEU A 505 30.11 -6.57 12.64
C LEU A 505 31.11 -6.93 11.55
N ARG A 506 30.67 -7.64 10.52
CA ARG A 506 31.48 -8.02 9.37
C ARG A 506 30.79 -7.53 8.10
N ALA A 507 31.50 -6.73 7.31
CA ALA A 507 31.11 -6.30 5.98
C ALA A 507 32.34 -5.83 5.22
N ASP A 508 32.26 -5.78 3.89
CA ASP A 508 33.32 -5.19 3.06
C ASP A 508 33.33 -3.66 3.17
N THR A 509 32.17 -3.04 3.43
CA THR A 509 32.04 -1.60 3.65
C THR A 509 30.99 -1.34 4.73
N LEU A 510 31.37 -0.57 5.75
CA LEU A 510 30.46 -0.12 6.80
C LEU A 510 30.23 1.39 6.66
N ASN A 511 29.02 1.78 6.24
CA ASN A 511 28.60 3.18 6.16
C ASN A 511 27.70 3.53 7.36
N ILE A 512 28.16 4.48 8.17
CA ILE A 512 27.40 5.01 9.30
C ILE A 512 26.99 6.44 8.96
N ASP A 513 25.77 6.60 8.45
CA ASP A 513 25.19 7.91 8.14
C ASP A 513 24.27 8.36 9.28
N VAL A 514 24.85 9.15 10.18
CA VAL A 514 24.14 9.70 11.34
C VAL A 514 24.50 11.16 11.53
N LYS A 515 23.54 11.95 12.00
CA LYS A 515 23.78 13.36 12.36
C LYS A 515 24.81 13.50 13.48
N GLN A 516 24.82 12.55 14.42
CA GLN A 516 25.75 12.51 15.52
C GLN A 516 26.13 11.06 15.83
N LEU A 517 27.42 10.76 15.75
CA LEU A 517 27.99 9.49 16.20
C LEU A 517 28.70 9.73 17.54
N ILE A 518 28.27 9.03 18.59
CA ILE A 518 28.90 9.07 19.93
C ILE A 518 29.42 7.68 20.25
N ILE A 519 30.72 7.55 20.47
CA ILE A 519 31.38 6.29 20.85
C ILE A 519 32.00 6.48 22.24
N ASN A 520 31.45 5.80 23.25
CA ASN A 520 31.93 5.86 24.62
C ASN A 520 32.60 4.53 25.00
N ALA A 521 33.94 4.51 25.01
CA ALA A 521 34.72 3.38 25.51
C ALA A 521 35.49 3.82 26.77
N SER A 522 35.29 3.14 27.90
CA SER A 522 35.93 3.49 29.17
C SER A 522 37.39 3.05 29.25
N GLU A 523 37.75 1.98 28.55
CA GLU A 523 39.11 1.43 28.57
C GLU A 523 39.92 1.88 27.36
N SER A 524 39.52 1.48 26.15
CA SER A 524 40.24 1.86 24.92
C SER A 524 39.36 1.78 23.67
N THR A 525 39.75 2.56 22.65
CA THR A 525 39.26 2.45 21.28
C THR A 525 40.47 2.13 20.39
N GLN A 526 40.42 1.03 19.64
CA GLN A 526 41.49 0.61 18.74
C GLN A 526 40.96 0.54 17.30
N ILE A 527 41.68 1.17 16.37
CA ILE A 527 41.40 1.11 14.94
C ILE A 527 42.67 0.58 14.26
N THR A 528 42.56 -0.59 13.65
CA THR A 528 43.65 -1.22 12.90
C THR A 528 43.25 -1.29 11.44
N THR A 529 44.04 -0.68 10.58
CA THR A 529 43.84 -0.60 9.12
C THR A 529 45.20 -0.38 8.48
N ASN A 530 45.33 -0.69 7.19
CA ASN A 530 46.51 -0.33 6.42
C ASN A 530 46.60 1.20 6.29
N ASP A 531 45.48 1.84 5.92
CA ASP A 531 45.35 3.28 5.76
C ASP A 531 44.23 3.81 6.66
N TYR A 532 44.54 4.81 7.51
CA TYR A 532 43.54 5.50 8.32
C TYR A 532 43.38 6.95 7.85
N THR A 533 42.26 7.24 7.21
CA THR A 533 41.93 8.58 6.69
C THR A 533 40.80 9.19 7.51
N LEU A 534 41.09 10.28 8.22
CA LEU A 534 40.10 11.06 8.95
C LEU A 534 39.82 12.39 8.23
N ASN A 535 38.73 12.45 7.50
CA ASN A 535 38.28 13.65 6.78
C ASN A 535 37.25 14.41 7.61
N ALA A 536 37.71 15.20 8.57
CA ALA A 536 36.85 16.15 9.26
C ALA A 536 36.84 17.47 8.48
N LEU A 537 35.75 17.73 7.76
CA LEU A 537 35.65 18.85 6.82
C LEU A 537 35.74 20.23 7.49
N SER A 538 35.48 20.31 8.79
CA SER A 538 35.54 21.59 9.52
C SER A 538 36.60 21.59 10.61
N LYS A 539 36.42 20.76 11.64
CA LYS A 539 37.27 20.80 12.83
C LYS A 539 37.43 19.40 13.41
N ILE A 540 38.62 19.12 13.91
CA ILE A 540 38.91 17.99 14.80
C ILE A 540 39.22 18.59 16.17
N TYR A 541 38.47 18.21 17.20
CA TYR A 541 38.80 18.52 18.59
C TYR A 541 39.33 17.26 19.26
N ILE A 542 40.58 17.32 19.73
CA ILE A 542 41.19 16.25 20.52
C ILE A 542 41.43 16.80 21.92
N SER A 543 40.52 16.49 22.83
CA SER A 543 40.61 16.88 24.24
C SER A 543 41.14 15.70 25.04
N SER A 544 42.38 15.80 25.53
CA SER A 544 42.97 14.80 26.42
C SER A 544 43.89 15.48 27.42
N VAL A 545 44.10 14.85 28.59
CA VAL A 545 45.13 15.30 29.54
C VAL A 545 46.52 15.16 28.92
N LYS A 546 46.72 14.14 28.08
CA LYS A 546 47.97 13.87 27.38
C LYS A 546 47.70 13.31 25.99
N LEU A 547 48.19 14.01 24.97
CA LEU A 547 48.24 13.51 23.59
C LEU A 547 49.65 13.01 23.29
N LYS A 548 49.79 11.74 22.89
CA LYS A 548 51.04 11.16 22.40
C LYS A 548 50.81 10.64 20.98
N GLN A 549 51.51 11.21 20.01
CA GLN A 549 51.56 10.70 18.64
C GLN A 549 52.89 9.94 18.45
N VAL A 550 52.82 8.70 17.97
CA VAL A 550 54.00 7.88 17.68
C VAL A 550 53.92 7.48 16.22
N ILE A 551 54.88 7.93 15.44
CA ILE A 551 55.01 7.63 14.02
C ILE A 551 56.37 6.97 13.87
N LYS A 552 56.40 5.76 13.28
CA LYS A 552 57.63 4.95 13.18
C LYS A 552 58.50 5.29 11.97
N GLY A 553 57.94 6.03 11.03
CA GLY A 553 58.69 6.62 9.92
C GLY A 553 58.34 8.10 9.87
N PHE A 554 57.86 8.52 8.71
CA PHE A 554 57.67 9.91 8.36
C PHE A 554 56.42 10.57 8.95
N MET A 555 56.58 11.72 9.61
CA MET A 555 55.47 12.60 10.01
C MET A 555 55.43 13.87 9.15
N ASN A 556 54.28 14.15 8.54
CA ASN A 556 54.02 15.40 7.84
C ASN A 556 52.76 16.07 8.39
N LEU A 557 52.94 17.25 9.01
CA LEU A 557 51.85 18.13 9.38
C LEU A 557 51.78 19.32 8.41
N CYS A 558 50.80 19.28 7.51
CA CYS A 558 50.52 20.34 6.54
C CYS A 558 49.40 21.26 7.04
N SER A 559 49.75 22.47 7.45
CA SER A 559 48.84 23.60 7.35
C SER A 559 49.23 24.36 6.08
N GLY A 560 48.30 24.95 5.33
CA GLY A 560 48.59 25.59 4.03
C GLY A 560 49.67 26.70 4.02
N LYS A 561 50.32 26.98 5.17
CA LYS A 561 51.44 27.91 5.32
C LYS A 561 52.65 27.38 6.11
N VAL A 562 52.59 26.18 6.71
CA VAL A 562 53.70 25.57 7.47
C VAL A 562 53.69 24.07 7.26
N LEU A 563 54.85 23.54 6.84
CA LEU A 563 55.18 22.12 6.82
C LEU A 563 56.05 21.81 8.05
N ILE A 564 55.67 20.83 8.87
CA ILE A 564 56.59 20.21 9.85
C ILE A 564 56.85 18.80 9.36
N ASN A 565 58.09 18.58 8.92
CA ASN A 565 58.55 17.31 8.39
C ASN A 565 59.57 16.68 9.35
N SER A 566 59.46 15.38 9.63
CA SER A 566 60.45 14.66 10.43
C SER A 566 60.63 13.20 10.01
N ASP A 567 61.88 12.86 9.68
CA ASP A 567 62.44 11.50 9.69
C ASP A 567 63.55 11.46 10.78
N ASP A 568 64.74 12.03 10.50
CA ASP A 568 65.86 12.22 11.47
C ASP A 568 66.16 13.71 11.78
N THR A 569 65.57 14.63 11.01
CA THR A 569 65.63 16.10 11.18
C THR A 569 64.25 16.66 11.53
N ILE A 570 64.17 17.91 12.01
CA ILE A 570 62.90 18.66 12.07
C ILE A 570 63.04 19.84 11.09
N ASP A 571 62.39 19.72 9.93
CA ASP A 571 62.38 20.76 8.91
C ASP A 571 61.06 21.52 8.97
N ILE A 572 61.15 22.82 9.28
CA ILE A 572 60.03 23.74 9.38
C ILE A 572 60.10 24.70 8.21
N GLU A 573 59.27 24.45 7.18
CA GLU A 573 59.25 25.24 5.96
C GLU A 573 57.99 26.10 5.89
N GLY A 574 58.20 27.40 5.71
CA GLY A 574 57.13 28.37 5.55
C GLY A 574 57.69 29.68 5.01
N LYS A 575 56.90 30.44 4.26
CA LYS A 575 57.35 31.73 3.70
C LYS A 575 57.83 32.71 4.77
N VAL A 576 57.24 32.64 5.97
CA VAL A 576 57.73 33.32 7.17
C VAL A 576 57.56 32.40 8.37
N VAL A 577 58.67 31.96 8.96
CA VAL A 577 58.69 31.21 10.24
C VAL A 577 59.08 32.17 11.35
N LYS A 578 58.21 32.36 12.36
CA LYS A 578 58.47 33.24 13.51
C LYS A 578 58.62 32.44 14.79
N LEU A 579 59.84 32.38 15.33
CA LEU A 579 60.13 31.84 16.66
C LEU A 579 60.10 32.98 17.68
N HIS A 580 58.95 33.21 18.34
CA HIS A 580 58.77 34.37 19.23
C HIS A 580 58.75 34.00 20.70
N GLY A 581 59.74 34.50 21.43
CA GLY A 581 59.96 34.19 22.82
C GLY A 581 59.59 35.25 23.84
N LYS A 582 58.51 35.10 24.63
CA LYS A 582 58.04 36.10 25.60
C LYS A 582 58.99 36.36 26.78
N LYS A 583 59.74 35.35 27.23
CA LYS A 583 60.83 35.53 28.21
C LYS A 583 62.22 35.45 27.56
N GLN A 584 62.44 34.53 26.63
CA GLN A 584 63.64 34.43 25.77
C GLN A 584 63.36 33.44 24.63
N ALA A 585 64.29 33.16 23.72
CA ALA A 585 64.16 32.04 22.78
C ALA A 585 65.51 31.34 22.68
N MET A 586 65.56 30.01 22.81
CA MET A 586 66.82 29.25 22.68
C MET A 586 66.85 28.50 21.37
N VAL A 587 67.90 28.74 20.60
CA VAL A 587 68.34 27.84 19.53
C VAL A 587 69.73 27.37 19.96
N HIS A 588 69.86 26.07 20.25
CA HIS A 588 71.08 25.44 20.77
C HIS A 588 71.51 24.32 19.82
N SER A 589 72.82 24.22 19.57
CA SER A 589 73.43 23.11 18.84
C SER A 589 74.74 22.79 19.55
N ASP A 590 75.00 21.51 19.81
CA ASP A 590 76.22 21.06 20.50
C ASP A 590 77.47 21.19 19.60
N GLU A 591 77.29 21.34 18.29
CA GLU A 591 78.37 21.50 17.31
C GLU A 591 78.34 22.89 16.64
N ALA A 592 77.29 23.22 15.89
CA ALA A 592 77.17 24.50 15.18
C ALA A 592 75.71 24.91 14.95
N ALA A 593 75.38 26.18 15.23
CA ALA A 593 74.10 26.80 14.87
C ALA A 593 74.33 27.85 13.77
N MET A 594 73.71 27.65 12.59
CA MET A 594 73.98 28.45 11.39
C MET A 594 72.74 29.24 10.95
N ILE A 595 72.89 30.56 10.78
CA ILE A 595 71.86 31.44 10.20
C ILE A 595 72.38 31.92 8.84
N ASN A 596 71.76 31.44 7.77
CA ASN A 596 72.18 31.71 6.40
C ASN A 596 71.08 32.48 5.64
N SER A 597 71.44 33.52 4.90
CA SER A 597 70.52 34.30 4.07
C SER A 597 71.21 34.71 2.78
N LEU A 598 70.57 34.45 1.64
CA LEU A 598 71.02 34.91 0.32
C LEU A 598 70.80 36.42 0.09
N GLY A 599 70.07 37.08 1.00
CA GLY A 599 69.79 38.52 0.99
C GLY A 599 70.52 39.25 2.10
N THR A 600 69.78 39.80 3.08
CA THR A 600 70.38 40.49 4.24
C THR A 600 69.92 39.85 5.54
N ALA A 601 70.87 39.52 6.42
CA ALA A 601 70.59 39.18 7.81
C ALA A 601 70.78 40.43 8.68
N LYS A 602 69.74 40.86 9.40
CA LYS A 602 69.80 42.03 10.30
C LYS A 602 69.41 41.63 11.72
N ILE A 603 70.30 41.86 12.69
CA ILE A 603 70.11 41.57 14.12
C ILE A 603 70.18 42.90 14.88
N HIS A 604 69.14 43.26 15.64
CA HIS A 604 69.03 44.52 16.38
C HIS A 604 68.70 44.28 17.86
N GLY A 605 69.41 44.96 18.78
CA GLY A 605 69.12 45.01 20.21
C GLY A 605 69.05 46.46 20.73
N ALA A 606 68.06 46.77 21.57
CA ALA A 606 67.74 48.15 21.98
C ALA A 606 68.82 48.86 22.83
N ASN A 607 69.72 48.11 23.50
CA ASN A 607 70.82 48.65 24.32
C ASN A 607 72.22 48.37 23.70
N GLY A 608 72.29 48.14 22.38
CA GLY A 608 73.49 47.62 21.69
C GLY A 608 73.61 46.09 21.80
N ASN A 609 74.19 45.43 20.79
CA ASN A 609 74.44 43.99 20.80
C ASN A 609 75.53 43.68 21.83
N HIS A 610 75.17 43.40 23.08
CA HIS A 610 76.08 42.77 24.04
C HIS A 610 76.16 41.27 23.70
N PHE A 611 77.36 40.80 23.31
CA PHE A 611 77.64 39.37 23.30
C PHE A 611 77.78 38.89 24.74
N THR A 612 76.67 38.49 25.33
CA THR A 612 76.67 37.69 26.55
C THR A 612 75.95 36.39 26.24
N ASN A 613 76.77 35.36 26.08
CA ASN A 613 76.35 33.98 25.96
C ASN A 613 75.66 33.56 27.27
N THR A 614 74.34 33.65 27.34
CA THR A 614 73.53 32.66 28.08
C THR A 614 72.03 32.72 27.70
N PRO A 615 71.34 31.57 27.58
CA PRO A 615 70.07 31.41 26.83
C PRO A 615 68.82 31.07 27.72
N GLU A 616 67.53 31.20 27.26
CA GLU A 616 66.26 30.69 27.94
C GLU A 616 64.79 31.10 27.52
N LYS A 617 64.24 30.61 26.40
CA LYS A 617 62.80 30.18 26.21
C LYS A 617 61.52 31.08 26.23
N ILE A 618 60.56 30.60 25.42
CA ILE A 618 59.69 31.25 24.40
C ILE A 618 58.25 31.63 24.83
N GLU A 619 57.49 32.44 24.03
CA GLU A 619 56.05 32.29 23.66
C GLU A 619 55.35 33.43 22.85
N ALA A 620 54.60 32.98 21.82
CA ALA A 620 53.33 33.45 21.22
C ALA A 620 53.20 34.71 20.30
N VAL A 621 52.47 34.54 19.19
CA VAL A 621 52.24 35.43 18.01
C VAL A 621 50.74 35.86 17.89
N PRO A 622 50.40 37.05 17.32
CA PRO A 622 49.00 37.54 17.14
C PRO A 622 48.46 37.60 15.68
N THR A 623 47.14 37.87 15.56
CA THR A 623 46.17 37.71 14.44
C THR A 623 45.98 38.95 13.51
N ALA A 624 45.30 38.82 12.34
CA ALA A 624 45.22 39.78 11.21
C ALA A 624 44.03 40.81 11.21
N ALA A 625 44.13 41.94 10.47
CA ALA A 625 43.17 43.09 10.36
C ALA A 625 43.06 43.72 8.93
N VAL A 626 41.94 44.40 8.60
CA VAL A 626 41.62 45.16 7.34
C VAL A 626 42.25 46.57 7.37
N ALA A 627 42.83 47.09 6.26
CA ALA A 627 43.49 48.41 6.23
C ALA A 627 43.69 48.99 4.80
N LEU A 628 44.05 50.28 4.67
CA LEU A 628 44.30 51.07 3.43
C LEU A 628 43.07 51.41 2.57
N ALA A 629 42.12 50.50 2.44
CA ALA A 629 40.81 50.74 1.87
C ALA A 629 39.79 49.79 2.47
N VAL A 630 38.52 50.16 2.48
CA VAL A 630 37.40 49.30 2.84
C VAL A 630 36.41 49.26 1.68
N VAL A 631 36.10 48.07 1.20
CA VAL A 631 35.19 47.84 0.08
C VAL A 631 34.01 46.99 0.55
N TYR A 632 32.83 47.59 0.46
CA TYR A 632 31.59 46.96 0.88
C TYR A 632 30.82 46.41 -0.34
N PHE A 633 30.29 45.21 -0.20
CA PHE A 633 29.43 44.58 -1.20
C PHE A 633 27.96 44.91 -0.88
N ARG A 634 27.20 45.35 -1.89
CA ARG A 634 25.77 45.69 -1.83
C ARG A 634 25.02 45.00 -2.96
N PRO A 635 23.71 44.73 -2.81
CA PRO A 635 22.94 44.14 -3.90
C PRO A 635 22.84 45.09 -5.10
N SER A 636 22.81 44.53 -6.31
CA SER A 636 22.51 45.31 -7.52
C SER A 636 21.04 45.79 -7.53
N PRO A 637 20.69 46.96 -8.10
CA PRO A 637 19.30 47.44 -8.17
C PRO A 637 18.30 46.48 -8.83
N ILE A 638 18.79 45.64 -9.75
CA ILE A 638 18.00 44.63 -10.46
C ILE A 638 17.82 43.32 -9.66
N TRP A 639 18.52 43.16 -8.54
CA TRP A 639 18.35 42.00 -7.67
C TRP A 639 16.94 42.00 -7.07
N LYS A 640 16.27 40.88 -7.25
CA LYS A 640 14.91 40.56 -6.78
C LYS A 640 14.89 39.13 -6.23
N GLY A 641 15.96 38.76 -5.52
CA GLY A 641 16.07 37.49 -4.82
C GLY A 641 16.49 36.28 -5.65
N GLN A 642 17.08 36.48 -6.84
CA GLN A 642 17.45 35.37 -7.73
C GLN A 642 18.58 34.46 -7.16
N TYR A 643 19.33 34.97 -6.19
CA TYR A 643 20.37 34.29 -5.41
C TYR A 643 20.36 34.86 -3.98
N GLY A 644 20.87 34.11 -3.00
CA GLY A 644 20.90 34.55 -1.60
C GLY A 644 22.08 35.48 -1.33
N PHE A 645 21.81 36.65 -0.75
CA PHE A 645 22.83 37.60 -0.37
C PHE A 645 22.43 38.27 0.95
N ASP A 646 23.28 38.18 1.96
CA ASP A 646 23.02 38.69 3.31
C ASP A 646 24.24 39.40 3.89
N TRP A 647 24.05 40.60 4.42
CA TRP A 647 25.11 41.46 4.98
C TRP A 647 24.56 42.22 6.19
N LEU A 648 25.45 42.58 7.12
CA LEU A 648 25.05 43.45 8.21
C LEU A 648 24.77 44.85 7.66
N ARG A 649 23.52 45.31 7.75
CA ARG A 649 23.10 46.64 7.33
C ARG A 649 23.54 47.66 8.37
N GLU A 650 24.65 48.32 8.09
CA GLU A 650 25.15 49.43 8.89
C GLU A 650 24.68 50.78 8.32
N LYS A 651 24.79 51.83 9.12
CA LYS A 651 24.48 53.19 8.69
C LYS A 651 25.59 53.63 7.73
N ASP A 652 25.37 53.48 6.43
CA ASP A 652 26.32 53.76 5.32
C ASP A 652 26.65 55.27 5.18
N ASN A 653 27.01 55.96 6.27
CA ASN A 653 27.40 57.38 6.33
C ASN A 653 26.44 58.36 5.61
N GLY A 654 25.14 58.08 5.61
CA GLY A 654 24.12 58.95 5.01
C GLY A 654 23.78 58.63 3.55
N LEU A 655 24.36 57.57 2.97
CA LEU A 655 23.88 56.95 1.74
C LEU A 655 22.56 56.22 2.06
N ASN A 656 21.41 56.91 1.95
CA ASN A 656 20.07 56.39 2.27
C ASN A 656 19.60 55.30 1.27
N LEU A 657 20.37 54.22 1.11
CA LEU A 657 20.04 53.10 0.22
C LEU A 657 19.00 52.16 0.86
N GLU A 658 19.08 51.94 2.17
CA GLU A 658 18.19 51.08 2.96
C GLU A 658 18.36 51.33 4.47
N PRO A 659 17.38 50.96 5.32
CA PRO A 659 17.50 51.20 6.76
C PRO A 659 18.51 50.25 7.42
N ASP A 660 19.32 50.79 8.35
CA ASP A 660 20.32 50.03 9.12
C ASP A 660 19.67 49.15 10.19
N TYR A 661 20.26 47.99 10.50
CA TYR A 661 19.69 47.00 11.41
C TYR A 661 19.52 47.51 12.84
N GLU A 662 20.41 48.37 13.33
CA GLU A 662 20.31 48.95 14.68
C GLU A 662 19.03 49.80 14.80
N SER A 663 18.68 50.54 13.75
CA SER A 663 17.49 51.38 13.74
C SER A 663 16.20 50.56 13.70
N ILE A 664 16.19 49.44 12.96
CA ILE A 664 14.97 48.67 12.68
C ILE A 664 14.76 47.43 13.55
N ILE A 665 15.77 46.94 14.26
CA ILE A 665 15.58 45.80 15.19
C ILE A 665 14.81 46.26 16.44
N GLU A 666 13.82 45.48 16.85
CA GLU A 666 12.97 45.76 18.02
C GLU A 666 13.33 44.85 19.20
N SER A 667 13.48 43.54 18.95
CA SER A 667 13.69 42.52 19.99
C SER A 667 14.20 41.20 19.39
N GLY A 668 14.22 40.13 20.17
CA GLY A 668 14.57 38.77 19.74
C GLY A 668 14.30 37.70 20.79
N TYR A 669 14.35 36.43 20.40
CA TYR A 669 14.06 35.32 21.31
C TYR A 669 15.18 35.12 22.36
N LYS A 670 14.78 34.88 23.61
CA LYS A 670 15.69 34.56 24.72
C LYS A 670 15.40 33.17 25.31
N ASP A 671 14.28 33.01 26.00
CA ASP A 671 13.97 31.80 26.78
C ASP A 671 12.47 31.43 26.85
N GLY A 672 11.60 32.21 26.19
CA GLY A 672 10.15 32.01 26.24
C GLY A 672 9.43 32.63 27.43
N ILE A 673 10.17 33.24 28.37
CA ILE A 673 9.65 33.97 29.53
C ILE A 673 9.91 35.48 29.36
N SER A 674 11.00 35.84 28.69
CA SER A 674 11.35 37.21 28.34
C SER A 674 11.89 37.28 26.91
N ASN A 675 11.80 38.46 26.29
CA ASN A 675 12.48 38.73 25.03
C ASN A 675 13.82 39.45 25.28
N LEU A 676 14.70 39.43 24.30
CA LEU A 676 15.90 40.27 24.30
C LEU A 676 15.53 41.75 24.20
N SER A 677 16.24 42.61 24.92
CA SER A 677 16.19 44.04 24.64
C SER A 677 16.71 44.34 23.23
N LYS A 678 16.33 45.49 22.68
CA LYS A 678 16.83 45.96 21.37
C LYS A 678 18.36 45.88 21.27
N ILE A 679 19.08 46.29 22.32
CA ILE A 679 20.55 46.29 22.37
C ILE A 679 21.09 44.86 22.38
N GLU A 680 20.56 43.98 23.23
CA GLU A 680 20.99 42.57 23.29
C GLU A 680 20.69 41.81 21.99
N ALA A 681 19.55 42.09 21.35
CA ALA A 681 19.17 41.51 20.08
C ALA A 681 20.13 41.93 18.96
N PHE A 682 20.48 43.23 18.91
CA PHE A 682 21.45 43.75 17.93
C PHE A 682 22.85 43.16 18.15
N GLU A 683 23.35 43.11 19.38
CA GLU A 683 24.64 42.50 19.70
C GLU A 683 24.70 41.00 19.38
N LYS A 684 23.58 40.28 19.53
CA LYS A 684 23.47 38.89 19.06
C LYS A 684 23.43 38.79 17.54
N LEU A 685 22.72 39.70 16.85
CA LEU A 685 22.66 39.73 15.39
C LEU A 685 24.04 40.03 14.78
N LYS A 686 24.80 40.96 15.35
CA LYS A 686 26.19 41.27 14.92
C LYS A 686 27.08 40.03 14.92
N LYS A 687 26.93 39.15 15.92
CA LYS A 687 27.70 37.90 16.06
C LYS A 687 27.37 36.82 15.02
N GLU A 688 26.30 36.99 14.23
CA GLU A 688 26.00 36.09 13.10
C GLU A 688 26.91 36.35 11.89
N TYR A 689 27.60 37.48 11.88
CA TYR A 689 28.54 37.90 10.85
C TYR A 689 29.98 37.80 11.36
N GLU A 690 30.90 37.29 10.53
CA GLU A 690 32.33 37.34 10.82
C GLU A 690 32.76 38.82 10.82
N SER A 691 33.30 39.30 11.95
CA SER A 691 33.89 40.64 12.04
C SER A 691 35.40 40.56 11.88
N ILE A 692 35.97 41.48 11.10
CA ILE A 692 37.41 41.66 10.92
C ILE A 692 37.75 43.08 11.36
N PRO A 693 38.72 43.30 12.28
CA PRO A 693 39.04 44.64 12.74
C PRO A 693 39.54 45.52 11.60
N ILE A 694 39.04 46.75 11.51
CA ILE A 694 39.51 47.78 10.57
C ILE A 694 40.56 48.63 11.27
N THR A 695 41.76 48.71 10.68
CA THR A 695 42.86 49.55 11.15
C THR A 695 42.98 50.77 10.24
N ARG A 696 42.52 51.93 10.74
CA ARG A 696 42.57 53.23 10.05
C ARG A 696 43.81 54.02 10.48
N LYS A 697 44.33 54.90 9.61
CA LYS A 697 45.44 55.81 9.98
C LYS A 697 45.04 56.87 11.02
N ASP A 698 43.78 57.31 11.00
CA ASP A 698 43.18 58.22 12.00
C ASP A 698 42.14 57.46 12.83
N ALA A 699 42.39 57.30 14.14
CA ALA A 699 41.61 56.44 15.04
C ALA A 699 40.26 57.04 15.49
N THR A 700 39.91 58.25 15.06
CA THR A 700 38.77 59.03 15.57
C THR A 700 37.55 59.10 14.64
N ALA A 701 37.56 58.40 13.48
CA ALA A 701 36.44 58.45 12.54
C ALA A 701 36.11 57.08 11.91
N GLY A 702 34.83 56.68 11.98
CA GLY A 702 34.24 55.56 11.23
C GLY A 702 34.10 54.24 12.00
N THR A 703 33.55 53.22 11.32
CA THR A 703 33.38 51.85 11.83
C THR A 703 34.75 51.18 12.08
N THR A 704 34.85 50.43 13.18
CA THR A 704 36.07 49.72 13.62
C THR A 704 36.10 48.25 13.21
N GLU A 705 35.01 47.74 12.64
CA GLU A 705 34.82 46.34 12.27
C GLU A 705 34.27 46.25 10.84
N TYR A 706 34.79 45.30 10.08
CA TYR A 706 34.29 44.91 8.77
C TYR A 706 33.48 43.63 8.93
N PHE A 707 32.18 43.66 8.62
CA PHE A 707 31.32 42.49 8.65
C PHE A 707 31.29 41.81 7.28
N VAL A 708 31.71 40.54 7.23
CA VAL A 708 31.79 39.77 6.00
C VAL A 708 30.37 39.39 5.50
N PRO A 709 29.95 39.81 4.30
CA PRO A 709 28.70 39.37 3.68
C PRO A 709 28.75 37.91 3.22
N TYR A 710 27.58 37.26 3.19
CA TYR A 710 27.37 35.90 2.74
C TYR A 710 26.62 35.84 1.40
N LEU A 711 27.03 34.92 0.54
CA LEU A 711 26.48 34.70 -0.80
C LEU A 711 26.17 33.21 -1.00
N THR A 712 24.97 32.87 -1.49
CA THR A 712 24.63 31.52 -1.99
C THR A 712 24.47 31.54 -3.50
N LEU A 713 25.17 30.62 -4.17
CA LEU A 713 25.07 30.39 -5.61
C LEU A 713 24.99 28.89 -5.84
N PHE A 714 24.35 28.46 -6.92
CA PHE A 714 24.53 27.09 -7.43
C PHE A 714 25.78 27.05 -8.33
N SER A 715 26.34 25.87 -8.58
CA SER A 715 27.43 25.75 -9.55
C SER A 715 26.91 25.74 -10.98
N LYS A 716 27.72 26.28 -11.90
CA LYS A 716 27.44 26.19 -13.34
C LYS A 716 27.32 24.73 -13.79
N GLU A 717 28.20 23.86 -13.29
CA GLU A 717 28.18 22.41 -13.55
C GLU A 717 26.82 21.78 -13.22
N PHE A 718 26.27 22.07 -12.03
CA PHE A 718 24.97 21.55 -11.63
C PHE A 718 23.82 22.11 -12.48
N VAL A 719 23.82 23.42 -12.73
CA VAL A 719 22.74 24.09 -13.48
C VAL A 719 22.71 23.65 -14.95
N ASP A 720 23.88 23.38 -15.54
CA ASP A 720 24.01 22.85 -16.89
C ASP A 720 23.53 21.39 -16.97
N ALA A 721 23.72 20.59 -15.91
CA ALA A 721 23.25 19.20 -15.82
C ALA A 721 21.73 19.07 -15.61
N MET A 722 21.03 20.13 -15.19
CA MET A 722 19.58 20.10 -14.99
C MET A 722 18.81 19.92 -16.31
N PRO A 723 17.69 19.14 -16.31
CA PRO A 723 16.86 18.93 -17.48
C PRO A 723 16.49 20.23 -18.21
N ALA A 724 16.43 20.17 -19.54
CA ALA A 724 15.98 21.31 -20.34
C ALA A 724 14.52 21.72 -20.06
N THR A 725 13.73 20.78 -19.50
CA THR A 725 12.33 20.97 -19.11
C THR A 725 12.15 21.67 -17.75
N THR A 726 13.23 21.93 -16.99
CA THR A 726 13.15 22.64 -15.71
C THR A 726 12.68 24.08 -15.94
N ALA A 727 11.49 24.41 -15.42
CA ALA A 727 10.80 25.67 -15.71
C ALA A 727 11.63 26.92 -15.36
N ILE A 728 12.27 26.93 -14.18
CA ILE A 728 13.09 28.06 -13.71
C ILE A 728 14.36 27.49 -13.09
N LYS A 729 15.50 27.72 -13.73
CA LYS A 729 16.81 27.26 -13.25
C LYS A 729 17.36 28.17 -12.15
N PRO A 730 18.07 27.62 -11.15
CA PRO A 730 18.76 28.42 -10.16
C PRO A 730 19.94 29.20 -10.76
N GLN A 731 20.34 30.29 -10.10
CA GLN A 731 21.44 31.13 -10.56
C GLN A 731 22.80 30.61 -10.07
N TYR A 732 23.76 30.57 -11.00
CA TYR A 732 25.18 30.36 -10.71
C TYR A 732 26.00 31.65 -10.83
N GLU A 733 25.34 32.79 -11.08
CA GLU A 733 25.96 34.11 -11.17
C GLU A 733 25.28 35.13 -10.23
N ALA A 734 26.07 36.02 -9.62
CA ALA A 734 25.59 37.13 -8.80
C ALA A 734 26.23 38.45 -9.23
N GLU A 735 25.43 39.50 -9.33
CA GLU A 735 25.88 40.87 -9.63
C GLU A 735 25.79 41.73 -8.37
N LEU A 736 26.94 42.19 -7.88
CA LEU A 736 27.03 43.00 -6.68
C LEU A 736 27.57 44.39 -7.01
N LYS A 737 27.00 45.39 -6.35
CA LYS A 737 27.45 46.77 -6.37
C LYS A 737 28.52 46.96 -5.29
N LEU A 738 29.56 47.74 -5.61
CA LEU A 738 30.66 48.02 -4.67
C LEU A 738 30.59 49.47 -4.16
N LEU A 739 30.77 49.65 -2.85
CA LEU A 739 31.00 50.95 -2.20
C LEU A 739 32.45 51.02 -1.70
N PHE A 740 33.07 52.19 -1.78
CA PHE A 740 34.50 52.35 -1.53
C PHE A 740 34.77 53.42 -0.47
N ASP A 741 35.59 53.08 0.51
CA ASP A 741 36.21 54.02 1.46
C ASP A 741 37.73 53.84 1.39
N ILE A 742 38.41 54.68 0.61
CA ILE A 742 39.83 54.57 0.28
C ILE A 742 40.58 55.70 0.98
N GLU A 743 41.45 55.38 1.95
CA GLU A 743 42.12 56.38 2.79
C GLU A 743 43.20 57.17 2.03
N GLU A 744 43.81 56.55 1.02
CA GLU A 744 44.86 57.12 0.18
C GLU A 744 44.89 56.50 -1.22
N ASP A 745 45.46 57.21 -2.19
CA ASP A 745 45.64 56.68 -3.54
C ASP A 745 46.37 55.31 -3.53
N LEU A 746 45.87 54.38 -4.31
CA LEU A 746 46.33 53.00 -4.40
C LEU A 746 47.03 52.75 -5.75
N GLU A 747 47.85 51.70 -5.79
CA GLU A 747 48.36 51.19 -7.08
C GLU A 747 47.26 50.39 -7.80
N LYS A 748 46.60 49.48 -7.06
CA LYS A 748 45.46 48.68 -7.55
C LYS A 748 44.63 48.09 -6.40
N LEU A 749 43.38 47.75 -6.72
CA LEU A 749 42.52 46.87 -5.94
C LEU A 749 42.33 45.57 -6.72
N GLU A 750 42.65 44.43 -6.11
CA GLU A 750 42.68 43.14 -6.82
C GLU A 750 42.05 42.02 -6.00
N PHE A 751 41.18 41.24 -6.65
CA PHE A 751 40.54 40.07 -6.07
C PHE A 751 41.48 38.86 -6.06
N GLU A 752 41.45 38.12 -4.96
CA GLU A 752 42.07 36.82 -4.77
C GLU A 752 40.99 35.78 -4.44
N PHE A 753 40.96 34.73 -5.27
CA PHE A 753 40.01 33.63 -5.19
C PHE A 753 40.60 32.41 -5.92
N ASP A 754 40.00 31.24 -5.71
CA ASP A 754 40.33 30.05 -6.48
C ASP A 754 39.72 30.14 -7.89
N GLU A 755 40.58 30.33 -8.90
CA GLU A 755 40.15 30.47 -10.31
C GLU A 755 39.59 29.17 -10.89
N THR A 756 39.79 28.02 -10.24
CA THR A 756 39.18 26.75 -10.64
C THR A 756 37.73 26.62 -10.18
N LEU A 757 37.35 27.37 -9.14
CA LEU A 757 36.02 27.36 -8.54
C LEU A 757 35.18 28.59 -8.92
N PHE A 758 35.82 29.75 -9.12
CA PHE A 758 35.13 31.01 -9.38
C PHE A 758 35.66 31.75 -10.60
N LYS A 759 34.78 32.54 -11.22
CA LYS A 759 35.13 33.57 -12.20
C LYS A 759 34.56 34.91 -11.76
N VAL A 760 35.36 35.97 -11.85
CA VAL A 760 34.97 37.35 -11.52
C VAL A 760 35.08 38.23 -12.76
N SER A 761 34.10 39.10 -13.03
CA SER A 761 34.07 39.91 -14.26
C SER A 761 35.25 40.87 -14.42
N SER A 762 35.86 41.31 -13.33
CA SER A 762 37.11 42.08 -13.33
C SER A 762 37.97 41.74 -12.13
N LYS A 763 39.12 41.09 -12.35
CA LYS A 763 40.07 40.72 -11.27
C LYS A 763 40.73 41.94 -10.63
N VAL A 764 40.94 43.01 -11.39
CA VAL A 764 41.45 44.31 -10.91
C VAL A 764 40.37 45.37 -11.09
N LEU A 765 40.09 46.16 -10.06
CA LEU A 765 39.10 47.22 -10.12
C LEU A 765 39.69 48.51 -10.72
N PRO A 766 38.90 49.28 -11.50
CA PRO A 766 39.39 50.49 -12.17
C PRO A 766 39.63 51.67 -11.20
N ILE A 767 39.06 51.63 -9.99
CA ILE A 767 39.19 52.69 -8.99
C ILE A 767 40.46 52.52 -8.14
N LYS A 768 41.20 53.62 -7.97
CA LYS A 768 42.47 53.65 -7.24
C LYS A 768 42.80 54.99 -6.58
N THR A 769 41.87 55.94 -6.59
CA THR A 769 42.07 57.27 -5.99
C THR A 769 41.43 57.32 -4.61
N LYS A 770 42.02 58.12 -3.71
CA LYS A 770 41.43 58.41 -2.39
C LYS A 770 39.97 58.86 -2.52
N THR A 771 39.10 58.39 -1.63
CA THR A 771 37.71 58.87 -1.49
C THR A 771 37.58 59.76 -0.26
N ASN A 772 36.54 60.61 -0.24
CA ASN A 772 36.22 61.46 0.90
C ASN A 772 35.18 60.76 1.80
N GLY A 773 35.59 59.61 2.36
CA GLY A 773 34.72 58.69 3.07
C GLY A 773 34.10 57.64 2.15
N LEU A 774 32.99 57.03 2.61
CA LEU A 774 32.27 56.00 1.87
C LEU A 774 31.56 56.60 0.65
N GLU A 775 31.98 56.21 -0.55
CA GLU A 775 31.43 56.71 -1.82
C GLU A 775 30.85 55.60 -2.70
N GLU A 776 29.75 55.90 -3.38
CA GLU A 776 29.14 55.08 -4.42
C GLU A 776 29.68 55.48 -5.81
N LYS A 777 30.29 54.53 -6.53
CA LYS A 777 30.90 54.77 -7.86
C LYS A 777 30.28 53.94 -8.98
N ASN A 778 29.03 53.49 -8.83
CA ASN A 778 28.29 52.67 -9.81
C ASN A 778 29.08 51.46 -10.35
N THR A 779 29.99 50.89 -9.57
CA THR A 779 30.79 49.74 -9.98
C THR A 779 30.02 48.45 -9.68
N ILE A 780 29.74 47.67 -10.73
CA ILE A 780 29.10 46.34 -10.63
C ILE A 780 30.15 45.27 -10.91
N ILE A 781 30.23 44.27 -10.04
CA ILE A 781 31.07 43.10 -10.18
C ILE A 781 30.19 41.85 -10.28
N LYS A 782 30.49 40.96 -11.24
CA LYS A 782 29.79 39.68 -11.40
C LYS A 782 30.67 38.56 -10.88
N PHE A 783 30.13 37.75 -9.96
CA PHE A 783 30.70 36.51 -9.47
C PHE A 783 29.99 35.32 -10.13
N THR A 784 30.75 34.38 -10.67
CA THR A 784 30.25 33.13 -11.28
C THR A 784 30.84 31.95 -10.52
N CYS A 785 29.99 31.04 -10.04
CA CYS A 785 30.40 29.79 -9.40
C CYS A 785 30.49 28.68 -10.46
N LEU A 786 31.70 28.15 -10.71
CA LEU A 786 31.95 27.21 -11.79
C LEU A 786 31.65 25.77 -11.40
N LYS A 787 32.03 25.37 -10.18
CA LYS A 787 31.94 24.01 -9.65
C LYS A 787 31.27 23.97 -8.28
N ASP A 788 30.80 22.80 -7.89
CA ASP A 788 30.27 22.58 -6.54
C ASP A 788 31.34 22.87 -5.48
N LEU A 789 30.93 23.55 -4.42
CA LEU A 789 31.74 23.97 -3.30
C LEU A 789 31.46 23.01 -2.14
N ASP A 790 32.51 22.35 -1.66
CA ASP A 790 32.50 21.39 -0.55
C ASP A 790 32.63 22.04 0.84
N CYS A 791 32.99 23.32 0.87
CA CYS A 791 33.04 24.17 2.05
C CYS A 791 32.74 25.64 1.68
N ASP A 792 32.72 26.53 2.67
CA ASP A 792 32.57 27.96 2.44
C ASP A 792 33.90 28.56 1.96
N TYR A 793 33.87 29.30 0.85
CA TYR A 793 35.04 29.95 0.28
C TYR A 793 34.99 31.47 0.45
N ASN A 794 36.12 32.08 0.79
CA ASN A 794 36.26 33.53 0.81
C ASN A 794 36.79 34.03 -0.54
N ILE A 795 36.18 35.11 -1.03
CA ILE A 795 36.74 35.92 -2.12
C ILE A 795 37.23 37.21 -1.48
N ASP A 796 38.55 37.36 -1.42
CA ASP A 796 39.24 38.47 -0.76
C ASP A 796 39.59 39.55 -1.77
N LEU A 797 39.38 40.82 -1.41
CA LEU A 797 39.83 41.98 -2.17
C LEU A 797 40.97 42.64 -1.40
N TYR A 798 42.12 42.79 -2.05
CA TYR A 798 43.30 43.40 -1.45
C TYR A 798 43.59 44.78 -2.04
N ALA A 799 43.94 45.73 -1.18
CA ALA A 799 44.44 47.05 -1.54
C ALA A 799 45.97 47.05 -1.56
N TYR A 800 46.54 47.46 -2.70
CA TYR A 800 47.97 47.65 -2.85
C TYR A 800 48.32 49.13 -2.68
N PRO A 801 49.17 49.50 -1.70
CA PRO A 801 49.54 50.89 -1.48
C PRO A 801 50.26 51.47 -2.70
N LYS A 802 50.18 52.79 -2.93
CA LYS A 802 50.85 53.45 -4.07
C LYS A 802 52.35 53.12 -4.09
N ALA A 803 52.89 52.90 -5.29
CA ALA A 803 54.32 52.68 -5.47
C ALA A 803 55.14 53.81 -4.83
N ARG A 804 56.10 53.45 -3.98
CA ARG A 804 56.95 54.40 -3.25
C ARG A 804 58.17 54.73 -4.10
N THR A 805 58.60 55.98 -4.09
CA THR A 805 59.87 56.37 -4.75
C THR A 805 60.97 56.29 -3.72
N ASN A 806 62.04 55.55 -4.01
CA ASN A 806 63.20 55.54 -3.13
C ASN A 806 64.02 56.84 -3.25
N ALA A 807 64.99 57.04 -2.35
CA ALA A 807 65.85 58.23 -2.32
C ALA A 807 66.65 58.46 -3.62
N ALA A 808 66.71 57.49 -4.54
CA ALA A 808 67.38 57.57 -5.84
C ALA A 808 66.42 57.85 -7.02
N GLY A 809 65.16 58.19 -6.76
CA GLY A 809 64.17 58.52 -7.79
C GLY A 809 63.55 57.32 -8.51
N LYS A 810 63.87 56.07 -8.12
CA LYS A 810 63.34 54.85 -8.74
C LYS A 810 62.03 54.43 -8.07
N LYS A 811 61.00 54.19 -8.90
CA LYS A 811 59.66 53.77 -8.47
C LYS A 811 59.67 52.30 -8.03
N ILE A 812 59.32 52.00 -6.78
CA ILE A 812 59.22 50.65 -6.21
C ILE A 812 57.75 50.25 -6.15
N GLN A 813 57.38 49.22 -6.90
CA GLN A 813 56.02 48.68 -6.90
C GLN A 813 55.75 47.87 -5.61
N PRO A 814 54.53 47.95 -5.02
CA PRO A 814 54.15 47.18 -3.84
C PRO A 814 54.11 45.67 -4.13
N THR A 815 54.54 44.85 -3.18
CA THR A 815 54.57 43.39 -3.28
C THR A 815 53.35 42.74 -2.61
N ILE A 816 53.18 41.42 -2.74
CA ILE A 816 52.09 40.66 -2.09
C ILE A 816 52.13 40.81 -0.55
N GLU A 817 53.28 41.09 0.05
CA GLU A 817 53.40 41.27 1.51
C GLU A 817 52.96 42.68 1.98
N ASP A 818 52.94 43.66 1.07
CA ASP A 818 52.55 45.05 1.36
C ASP A 818 51.03 45.27 1.28
N ARG A 819 50.31 44.38 0.59
CA ARG A 819 48.86 44.49 0.40
C ARG A 819 48.13 44.35 1.72
N LYS A 820 47.01 45.05 1.86
CA LYS A 820 46.11 44.94 3.01
C LYS A 820 44.76 44.42 2.57
N LEU A 821 44.11 43.61 3.40
CA LEU A 821 42.75 43.16 3.13
C LEU A 821 41.86 44.41 3.10
N ALA A 822 41.12 44.58 2.01
CA ALA A 822 40.25 45.71 1.76
C ALA A 822 38.77 45.31 1.74
N GLY A 823 38.45 44.05 1.47
CA GLY A 823 37.11 43.50 1.60
C GLY A 823 37.14 41.98 1.49
N ARG A 824 36.09 41.31 1.97
CA ARG A 824 35.91 39.86 1.86
C ARG A 824 34.44 39.56 1.67
N ILE A 825 34.09 38.68 0.74
CA ILE A 825 32.76 38.08 0.65
C ILE A 825 32.89 36.57 0.80
N ARG A 826 31.96 35.94 1.51
CA ARG A 826 31.96 34.50 1.74
C ARG A 826 30.88 33.83 0.89
N VAL A 827 31.29 32.96 -0.03
CA VAL A 827 30.39 32.12 -0.80
C VAL A 827 30.19 30.82 -0.02
N LEU A 828 28.94 30.52 0.32
CA LEU A 828 28.60 29.35 1.11
C LEU A 828 28.75 28.06 0.30
N ARG A 829 29.07 26.95 1.00
CA ARG A 829 29.01 25.59 0.47
C ARG A 829 27.72 25.38 -0.33
N ASN A 830 27.80 24.72 -1.49
CA ASN A 830 26.65 24.54 -2.39
C ASN A 830 26.57 23.16 -3.10
N ASP A 831 27.41 22.21 -2.69
CA ASP A 831 27.42 20.84 -3.21
C ASP A 831 26.12 20.07 -2.92
N SER A 832 26.04 18.83 -3.41
CA SER A 832 24.89 17.95 -3.22
C SER A 832 24.52 17.66 -1.77
N THR A 833 25.41 17.88 -0.80
CA THR A 833 25.12 17.61 0.62
C THR A 833 24.31 18.74 1.27
N VAL A 834 24.39 19.95 0.72
CA VAL A 834 23.69 21.12 1.25
C VAL A 834 22.50 21.56 0.41
N ARG A 835 22.46 21.18 -0.88
CA ARG A 835 21.25 21.33 -1.70
C ARG A 835 20.14 20.43 -1.18
N ARG A 836 18.92 20.96 -1.11
CA ARG A 836 17.74 20.22 -0.65
C ARG A 836 16.65 20.24 -1.70
N GLU A 837 16.05 19.10 -1.99
CA GLU A 837 14.87 19.01 -2.85
C GLU A 837 13.59 19.24 -2.06
N GLU A 838 12.62 19.95 -2.65
CA GLU A 838 11.29 20.16 -2.05
C GLU A 838 10.18 19.90 -3.08
N LYS A 839 9.37 18.86 -2.85
CA LYS A 839 8.23 18.52 -3.71
C LYS A 839 7.00 19.31 -3.30
N ILE A 840 6.46 20.10 -4.21
CA ILE A 840 5.33 21.01 -3.98
C ILE A 840 4.24 20.73 -5.00
N VAL A 841 3.01 20.56 -4.54
CA VAL A 841 1.82 20.49 -5.40
C VAL A 841 0.99 21.76 -5.20
N LEU A 842 0.73 22.44 -6.31
CA LEU A 842 -0.08 23.65 -6.41
C LEU A 842 -1.45 23.27 -6.94
N VAL A 843 -2.49 23.48 -6.12
CA VAL A 843 -3.86 23.03 -6.38
C VAL A 843 -4.75 24.24 -6.63
N GLU A 844 -5.21 24.39 -7.88
CA GLU A 844 -6.22 25.38 -8.23
C GLU A 844 -7.61 24.86 -7.82
N VAL A 845 -8.26 25.54 -6.88
CA VAL A 845 -9.55 25.11 -6.34
C VAL A 845 -10.69 25.80 -7.07
N GLU A 846 -11.61 25.00 -7.62
CA GLU A 846 -12.86 25.46 -8.21
C GLU A 846 -14.00 25.34 -7.19
N THR A 847 -14.80 26.41 -7.06
CA THR A 847 -15.92 26.48 -6.11
C THR A 847 -17.15 27.13 -6.74
N ASN A 848 -18.33 26.69 -6.31
CA ASN A 848 -19.61 27.28 -6.70
C ASN A 848 -20.19 28.16 -5.57
N ILE A 849 -19.57 29.32 -5.36
CA ILE A 849 -19.95 30.30 -4.33
C ILE A 849 -20.27 31.62 -5.03
N LYS A 850 -21.56 31.99 -5.11
CA LYS A 850 -22.13 33.08 -5.95
C LYS A 850 -22.07 32.83 -7.47
N THR A 851 -20.89 32.54 -8.02
CA THR A 851 -20.58 32.23 -9.44
C THR A 851 -19.38 31.29 -9.46
N SER A 852 -19.24 30.37 -10.43
CA SER A 852 -18.03 29.52 -10.50
C SER A 852 -16.78 30.40 -10.55
N LYS A 853 -15.86 30.17 -9.61
CA LYS A 853 -14.59 30.89 -9.47
C LYS A 853 -13.47 29.91 -9.19
N ASN A 854 -12.38 30.06 -9.95
CA ASN A 854 -11.20 29.22 -9.88
C ASN A 854 -10.05 30.01 -9.27
N GLY A 855 -9.36 29.42 -8.30
CA GLY A 855 -8.16 30.00 -7.71
C GLY A 855 -6.96 29.79 -8.63
N LYS A 856 -6.78 30.72 -9.57
CA LYS A 856 -5.67 30.68 -10.52
C LYS A 856 -4.33 31.02 -9.88
N ILE A 857 -3.28 30.34 -10.31
CA ILE A 857 -1.90 30.62 -9.91
C ILE A 857 -1.14 31.23 -11.09
N TYR A 858 -0.57 32.41 -10.87
CA TYR A 858 0.08 33.15 -11.95
C TYR A 858 1.56 32.81 -12.08
N PRO A 859 2.14 32.82 -13.30
CA PRO A 859 3.56 32.54 -13.53
C PRO A 859 4.52 33.39 -12.69
N LYS A 860 4.13 34.64 -12.37
CA LYS A 860 4.92 35.55 -11.55
C LYS A 860 5.01 35.11 -10.08
N GLU A 861 3.96 34.52 -9.53
CA GLU A 861 3.99 33.94 -8.17
C GLU A 861 4.97 32.77 -8.10
N LYS A 862 4.94 31.90 -9.12
CA LYS A 862 5.90 30.80 -9.27
C LYS A 862 7.33 31.32 -9.36
N GLN A 863 7.58 32.34 -10.18
CA GLN A 863 8.93 32.92 -10.30
C GLN A 863 9.50 33.41 -8.97
N ILE A 864 8.70 34.09 -8.16
CA ILE A 864 9.14 34.57 -6.86
C ILE A 864 9.37 33.39 -5.90
N LEU A 865 8.52 32.36 -5.95
CA LEU A 865 8.72 31.13 -5.17
C LEU A 865 10.05 30.43 -5.47
N TYR A 866 10.36 30.19 -6.75
CA TYR A 866 11.65 29.59 -7.15
C TYR A 866 12.82 30.43 -6.65
N ASN A 867 12.81 31.75 -6.91
CA ASN A 867 13.86 32.65 -6.46
C ASN A 867 14.05 32.60 -4.94
N THR A 868 12.95 32.60 -4.19
CA THR A 868 12.97 32.56 -2.71
C THR A 868 13.63 31.29 -2.19
N LEU A 869 13.26 30.13 -2.73
CA LEU A 869 13.80 28.84 -2.31
C LEU A 869 15.28 28.67 -2.72
N HIS A 870 15.66 29.18 -3.89
CA HIS A 870 17.05 29.16 -4.35
C HIS A 870 18.01 29.92 -3.43
N GLN A 871 17.55 30.97 -2.74
CA GLN A 871 18.39 31.71 -1.76
C GLN A 871 18.93 30.80 -0.64
N ALA A 872 18.18 29.75 -0.30
CA ALA A 872 18.56 28.75 0.69
C ALA A 872 18.95 27.40 0.06
N LEU A 873 19.39 27.38 -1.20
CA LEU A 873 19.80 26.17 -1.93
C LEU A 873 18.74 25.06 -1.98
N ILE A 874 17.45 25.44 -1.95
CA ILE A 874 16.33 24.51 -2.09
C ILE A 874 15.91 24.43 -3.57
N ILE A 875 15.81 23.22 -4.10
CA ILE A 875 15.39 22.90 -5.46
C ILE A 875 13.92 22.47 -5.43
N PRO A 876 12.97 23.33 -5.84
CA PRO A 876 11.57 22.96 -5.85
C PRO A 876 11.20 22.10 -7.07
N PHE A 877 10.47 21.01 -6.83
CA PHE A 877 9.78 20.22 -7.84
C PHE A 877 8.29 20.54 -7.76
N ILE A 878 7.81 21.40 -8.67
CA ILE A 878 6.45 21.92 -8.65
C ILE A 878 5.58 21.16 -9.64
N GLU A 879 4.49 20.58 -9.12
CA GLU A 879 3.41 19.99 -9.92
C GLU A 879 2.14 20.82 -9.75
N GLU A 880 1.36 20.95 -10.83
CA GLU A 880 0.14 21.75 -10.87
C GLU A 880 -1.05 20.84 -11.20
N THR A 881 -2.11 20.96 -10.41
CA THR A 881 -3.36 20.19 -10.60
C THR A 881 -4.56 21.01 -10.12
N THR A 882 -5.76 20.47 -10.33
CA THR A 882 -7.03 21.11 -9.98
C THR A 882 -7.80 20.29 -8.94
N LEU A 883 -8.56 20.98 -8.09
CA LEU A 883 -9.53 20.35 -7.19
C LEU A 883 -10.91 21.01 -7.39
N ASP A 884 -11.87 20.25 -7.89
CA ASP A 884 -13.25 20.72 -8.04
C ASP A 884 -14.06 20.45 -6.76
N LEU A 885 -14.38 21.51 -6.03
CA LEU A 885 -15.25 21.49 -4.84
C LEU A 885 -16.63 22.08 -5.12
N SER A 886 -17.01 22.30 -6.38
CA SER A 886 -18.28 22.93 -6.78
C SER A 886 -19.51 22.19 -6.29
N ASN A 887 -19.43 20.87 -6.17
CA ASN A 887 -20.51 20.01 -5.67
C ASN A 887 -20.25 19.50 -4.24
N ASN A 888 -19.15 19.91 -3.60
CA ASN A 888 -18.83 19.46 -2.26
C ASN A 888 -19.70 20.22 -1.24
N LEU A 889 -20.51 19.48 -0.46
CA LEU A 889 -21.42 20.05 0.54
C LEU A 889 -20.72 20.94 1.56
N GLY A 890 -19.44 20.69 1.88
CA GLY A 890 -18.67 21.53 2.79
C GLY A 890 -18.36 22.93 2.24
N PHE A 891 -18.27 23.07 0.92
CA PHE A 891 -17.82 24.28 0.19
C PHE A 891 -18.90 24.91 -0.70
N LEU A 892 -20.09 24.30 -0.74
CA LEU A 892 -21.23 24.77 -1.52
C LEU A 892 -21.95 25.94 -0.85
N LYS A 893 -22.45 26.90 -1.64
CA LYS A 893 -23.46 27.88 -1.19
C LYS A 893 -24.53 28.12 -2.25
N ASN A 894 -25.79 27.90 -1.89
CA ASN A 894 -26.96 28.23 -2.71
C ASN A 894 -27.96 29.09 -1.89
N ALA A 895 -29.16 29.34 -2.43
CA ALA A 895 -30.16 30.22 -1.80
C ALA A 895 -30.62 29.75 -0.40
N THR A 896 -30.60 28.44 -0.13
CA THR A 896 -31.13 27.82 1.10
C THR A 896 -30.06 27.11 1.93
N TYR A 897 -28.85 26.93 1.40
CA TYR A 897 -27.77 26.14 2.01
C TYR A 897 -26.43 26.88 2.03
N GLU A 898 -25.73 26.79 3.16
CA GLU A 898 -24.37 27.29 3.35
C GLU A 898 -23.52 26.18 3.98
N GLY A 899 -22.51 25.70 3.22
CA GLY A 899 -21.62 24.64 3.66
C GLY A 899 -20.79 24.97 4.89
N LYS A 900 -20.28 23.94 5.58
CA LYS A 900 -19.56 24.09 6.86
C LYS A 900 -18.35 25.03 6.75
N HIS A 901 -17.68 25.10 5.60
CA HIS A 901 -16.54 25.99 5.34
C HIS A 901 -16.90 27.32 4.69
N ILE A 902 -18.18 27.63 4.50
CA ILE A 902 -18.63 28.88 3.88
C ILE A 902 -19.32 29.77 4.91
N THR A 903 -19.11 31.08 4.83
CA THR A 903 -19.94 32.07 5.52
C THR A 903 -20.11 33.33 4.71
N LYS A 904 -21.36 33.78 4.52
CA LYS A 904 -21.69 35.01 3.75
C LYS A 904 -21.03 35.05 2.36
N SER A 905 -20.90 33.89 1.71
CA SER A 905 -20.21 33.71 0.41
C SER A 905 -18.70 33.92 0.43
N LYS A 906 -18.06 33.68 1.57
CA LYS A 906 -16.61 33.72 1.78
C LYS A 906 -16.14 32.42 2.41
N ILE A 907 -14.86 32.07 2.23
CA ILE A 907 -14.26 30.91 2.92
C ILE A 907 -14.17 31.21 4.42
N LYS A 908 -14.71 30.33 5.24
CA LYS A 908 -14.79 30.44 6.70
C LYS A 908 -13.44 30.07 7.32
N TYR A 909 -12.53 31.03 7.35
CA TYR A 909 -11.25 30.94 8.05
C TYR A 909 -11.42 31.11 9.57
N LYS A 910 -12.27 32.05 10.01
CA LYS A 910 -12.64 32.22 11.42
C LYS A 910 -14.04 31.67 11.70
N ILE A 911 -14.20 30.90 12.78
CA ILE A 911 -15.50 30.45 13.30
C ILE A 911 -16.09 31.51 14.24
N SER A 912 -15.22 32.17 15.01
CA SER A 912 -15.54 33.30 15.88
C SER A 912 -14.34 34.26 15.95
N GLU A 913 -14.46 35.37 16.68
CA GLU A 913 -13.37 36.34 16.93
C GLU A 913 -12.04 35.67 17.30
N ILE A 914 -12.10 34.63 18.16
CA ILE A 914 -10.94 33.96 18.78
C ILE A 914 -10.66 32.55 18.24
N LYS A 915 -11.54 31.96 17.42
CA LYS A 915 -11.42 30.56 16.97
C LYS A 915 -11.24 30.45 15.46
N TYR A 916 -10.13 29.83 15.04
CA TYR A 916 -9.83 29.49 13.65
C TYR A 916 -10.50 28.18 13.22
N ASN A 917 -10.78 28.04 11.94
CA ASN A 917 -11.34 26.82 11.35
C ASN A 917 -10.22 25.87 10.93
N SER A 918 -9.61 25.17 11.89
CA SER A 918 -8.55 24.19 11.60
C SER A 918 -9.02 23.07 10.67
N ALA A 919 -10.30 22.66 10.77
CA ALA A 919 -10.88 21.63 9.93
C ALA A 919 -10.84 21.97 8.43
N LEU A 920 -10.83 23.26 8.06
CA LEU A 920 -10.69 23.68 6.66
C LEU A 920 -9.45 23.07 5.99
N TYR A 921 -8.32 23.05 6.69
CA TYR A 921 -7.05 22.55 6.14
C TYR A 921 -7.06 21.04 5.94
N THR A 922 -7.53 20.30 6.96
CA THR A 922 -7.63 18.84 6.91
C THR A 922 -8.66 18.40 5.88
N ASP A 923 -9.84 19.03 5.83
CA ASP A 923 -10.91 18.69 4.89
C ASP A 923 -10.49 18.98 3.43
N CYS A 924 -9.79 20.09 3.15
CA CYS A 924 -9.23 20.35 1.81
C CYS A 924 -8.22 19.28 1.40
N ARG A 925 -7.33 18.90 2.33
CA ARG A 925 -6.29 17.89 2.09
C ARG A 925 -6.88 16.51 1.85
N ASP A 926 -7.87 16.12 2.65
CA ASP A 926 -8.56 14.85 2.53
C ASP A 926 -9.35 14.76 1.22
N GLU A 927 -10.11 15.80 0.86
CA GLU A 927 -10.84 15.83 -0.40
C GLU A 927 -9.92 15.81 -1.62
N PHE A 928 -8.77 16.49 -1.53
CA PHE A 928 -7.77 16.46 -2.58
C PHE A 928 -7.19 15.06 -2.81
N LEU A 929 -6.80 14.37 -1.73
CA LEU A 929 -6.22 13.03 -1.80
C LEU A 929 -7.27 11.95 -2.13
N ARG A 930 -8.53 12.16 -1.74
CA ARG A 930 -9.67 11.28 -2.05
C ARG A 930 -10.35 11.61 -3.36
N PHE A 931 -9.88 12.63 -4.08
CA PHE A 931 -10.48 13.06 -5.34
C PHE A 931 -10.44 11.90 -6.33
N LYS A 932 -11.63 11.50 -6.77
CA LYS A 932 -11.82 10.44 -7.75
C LYS A 932 -12.18 11.05 -9.09
N ASN A 933 -11.55 10.57 -10.16
CA ASN A 933 -12.05 10.86 -11.50
C ASN A 933 -13.39 10.13 -11.73
N LEU A 934 -14.05 10.39 -12.87
CA LEU A 934 -15.33 9.74 -13.25
C LEU A 934 -15.28 8.20 -13.23
N ASN A 935 -14.07 7.61 -13.23
CA ASN A 935 -13.83 6.16 -13.19
C ASN A 935 -13.50 5.63 -11.79
N SER A 936 -13.74 6.41 -10.73
CA SER A 936 -13.54 6.01 -9.32
C SER A 936 -12.09 5.71 -8.88
N ILE A 937 -11.09 6.07 -9.68
CA ILE A 937 -9.67 5.94 -9.31
C ILE A 937 -9.25 7.18 -8.50
N LEU A 938 -8.53 6.97 -7.38
CA LEU A 938 -7.92 8.04 -6.61
C LEU A 938 -6.88 8.74 -7.48
N ASN A 939 -7.16 9.97 -7.90
CA ASN A 939 -6.37 10.65 -8.92
C ASN A 939 -5.07 11.26 -8.38
N HIS A 940 -4.93 11.37 -7.05
CA HIS A 940 -3.94 12.23 -6.40
C HIS A 940 -3.20 11.53 -5.23
N ALA A 941 -3.19 10.20 -5.18
CA ALA A 941 -2.56 9.44 -4.08
C ALA A 941 -1.03 9.68 -4.00
N GLU A 942 -0.39 9.95 -5.13
CA GLU A 942 1.03 10.27 -5.28
C GLU A 942 1.45 11.53 -4.50
N TYR A 943 0.52 12.46 -4.26
CA TYR A 943 0.80 13.72 -3.58
C TYR A 943 0.80 13.63 -2.05
N GLN A 944 0.65 12.44 -1.45
CA GLN A 944 0.53 12.29 0.01
C GLN A 944 1.71 12.89 0.79
N LYS A 945 2.92 12.87 0.21
CA LYS A 945 4.15 13.43 0.81
C LYS A 945 4.53 14.82 0.28
N TYR A 946 3.76 15.41 -0.64
CA TYR A 946 4.05 16.72 -1.22
C TYR A 946 3.64 17.84 -0.26
N PHE A 947 4.40 18.94 -0.27
CA PHE A 947 3.94 20.21 0.29
C PHE A 947 2.74 20.68 -0.52
N THR A 948 1.60 20.91 0.13
CA THR A 948 0.34 21.15 -0.58
C THR A 948 -0.15 22.57 -0.38
N VAL A 949 -0.50 23.23 -1.50
CA VAL A 949 -1.02 24.59 -1.50
C VAL A 949 -2.35 24.63 -2.24
N PHE A 950 -3.41 25.06 -1.56
CA PHE A 950 -4.75 25.24 -2.13
C PHE A 950 -5.02 26.71 -2.41
N LYS A 951 -5.20 27.10 -3.67
CA LYS A 951 -5.61 28.47 -4.03
C LYS A 951 -7.11 28.50 -4.31
N PHE A 952 -7.86 29.29 -3.56
CA PHE A 952 -9.28 29.55 -3.76
C PHE A 952 -9.50 30.82 -4.58
N GLY A 953 -10.50 30.81 -5.47
CA GLY A 953 -10.95 31.99 -6.23
C GLY A 953 -11.86 32.95 -5.45
N VAL A 954 -11.94 32.80 -4.12
CA VAL A 954 -12.87 33.52 -3.24
C VAL A 954 -12.14 33.99 -1.98
N SER A 955 -12.54 35.14 -1.45
CA SER A 955 -11.99 35.69 -0.20
C SER A 955 -12.38 34.92 1.04
N SER A 956 -11.56 35.02 2.09
CA SER A 956 -11.91 34.52 3.41
C SER A 956 -12.83 35.48 4.17
N ASN A 957 -13.49 35.00 5.21
CA ASN A 957 -14.30 35.81 6.12
C ASN A 957 -13.48 36.66 7.10
N LYS A 958 -12.14 36.58 7.06
CA LYS A 958 -11.23 37.52 7.71
C LYS A 958 -10.84 38.60 6.70
N LEU A 959 -11.17 39.85 7.01
CA LEU A 959 -10.80 41.00 6.19
C LEU A 959 -9.27 41.03 6.00
N ASN A 960 -8.83 41.30 4.76
CA ASN A 960 -7.42 41.45 4.37
C ASN A 960 -6.53 40.21 4.54
N LEU A 961 -7.09 39.00 4.64
CA LEU A 961 -6.31 37.77 4.67
C LEU A 961 -6.11 37.22 3.26
N ALA A 962 -4.88 37.27 2.75
CA ALA A 962 -4.51 36.76 1.43
C ALA A 962 -4.13 35.26 1.45
N GLY A 963 -3.63 34.75 2.57
CA GLY A 963 -3.29 33.35 2.77
C GLY A 963 -3.07 33.02 4.23
N ALA A 964 -2.97 31.73 4.54
CA ALA A 964 -2.57 31.23 5.84
C ALA A 964 -2.07 29.77 5.74
N VAL A 965 -1.09 29.43 6.57
CA VAL A 965 -0.66 28.05 6.82
C VAL A 965 -1.53 27.40 7.93
N GLU A 966 -1.67 26.07 7.89
CA GLU A 966 -2.33 25.30 8.97
C GLU A 966 -1.67 25.54 10.33
N SER A 967 -0.33 25.45 10.36
CA SER A 967 0.52 25.85 11.47
C SER A 967 1.95 26.04 10.96
N ILE A 968 2.75 26.90 11.59
CA ILE A 968 4.16 27.10 11.22
C ILE A 968 4.90 25.75 11.28
N GLY A 969 5.62 25.40 10.22
CA GLY A 969 6.28 24.12 10.05
C GLY A 969 5.39 22.99 9.50
N THR A 970 4.12 23.26 9.22
CA THR A 970 3.18 22.29 8.61
C THR A 970 3.07 22.55 7.11
N ARG A 971 3.24 21.50 6.31
CA ARG A 971 3.32 21.56 4.83
C ARG A 971 1.95 21.59 4.14
N ASN A 972 1.03 22.42 4.64
CA ASN A 972 -0.35 22.55 4.17
C ASN A 972 -0.80 24.02 4.25
N VAL A 973 -1.07 24.63 3.10
CA VAL A 973 -1.31 26.07 2.95
C VAL A 973 -2.60 26.32 2.18
N ILE A 974 -3.33 27.37 2.59
CA ILE A 974 -4.49 27.88 1.85
C ILE A 974 -4.25 29.35 1.47
N ILE A 975 -4.49 29.67 0.21
CA ILE A 975 -4.42 31.02 -0.34
C ILE A 975 -5.81 31.44 -0.82
N TYR A 976 -6.20 32.67 -0.52
CA TYR A 976 -7.49 33.26 -0.87
C TYR A 976 -7.33 34.31 -1.98
N SER A 977 -8.44 34.72 -2.59
CA SER A 977 -8.49 35.96 -3.38
C SER A 977 -8.85 37.14 -2.46
N VAL A 978 -8.23 38.31 -2.63
CA VAL A 978 -8.65 39.50 -1.88
C VAL A 978 -9.71 40.33 -2.62
N GLU A 979 -10.58 41.00 -1.87
CA GLU A 979 -11.62 41.90 -2.42
C GLU A 979 -11.10 43.35 -2.49
N PHE A 980 -11.54 44.09 -3.51
CA PHE A 980 -11.21 45.51 -3.69
C PHE A 980 -11.51 46.33 -2.42
N PRO A 981 -10.65 47.28 -1.99
CA PRO A 981 -9.52 47.89 -2.72
C PRO A 981 -8.19 47.11 -2.69
N TYR A 982 -8.15 45.93 -2.09
CA TYR A 982 -6.92 45.14 -1.98
C TYR A 982 -6.68 44.33 -3.25
N VAL A 983 -5.41 44.14 -3.62
CA VAL A 983 -4.99 43.41 -4.82
C VAL A 983 -4.17 42.20 -4.41
N ASP A 984 -4.40 41.06 -5.04
CA ASP A 984 -3.60 39.84 -4.85
C ASP A 984 -2.12 40.19 -5.09
N SER A 985 -1.29 39.93 -4.09
CA SER A 985 0.14 40.21 -4.13
C SER A 985 0.91 38.97 -4.56
N ASN A 986 1.85 39.13 -5.50
CA ASN A 986 2.57 38.01 -6.10
C ASN A 986 3.51 37.26 -5.11
N ASP A 987 3.66 37.79 -3.90
CA ASP A 987 4.52 37.28 -2.84
C ASP A 987 3.75 36.55 -1.73
N THR A 988 2.41 36.43 -1.83
CA THR A 988 1.62 35.66 -0.86
C THR A 988 1.97 34.17 -0.91
N LEU A 989 2.09 33.59 -2.11
CA LEU A 989 2.47 32.19 -2.29
C LEU A 989 3.80 31.82 -1.60
N PRO A 990 4.92 32.51 -1.86
CA PRO A 990 6.18 32.22 -1.17
C PRO A 990 6.11 32.53 0.34
N HIS A 991 5.37 33.55 0.77
CA HIS A 991 5.22 33.89 2.19
C HIS A 991 4.60 32.74 3.00
N GLU A 992 3.48 32.19 2.54
CA GLU A 992 2.81 31.10 3.25
C GLU A 992 3.59 29.78 3.18
N ILE A 993 4.29 29.52 2.06
CA ILE A 993 5.17 28.35 1.95
C ILE A 993 6.32 28.44 2.97
N LEU A 994 6.93 29.62 3.13
CA LEU A 994 7.99 29.82 4.11
C LEU A 994 7.51 29.62 5.56
N HIS A 995 6.26 29.99 5.87
CA HIS A 995 5.64 29.61 7.14
C HIS A 995 5.53 28.08 7.30
N GLY A 996 5.08 27.37 6.26
CA GLY A 996 5.05 25.91 6.25
C GLY A 996 6.43 25.24 6.34
N LEU A 997 7.49 25.94 5.94
CA LEU A 997 8.89 25.52 6.12
C LEU A 997 9.47 25.89 7.49
N GLY A 998 8.70 26.59 8.34
CA GLY A 998 9.06 26.83 9.74
C GLY A 998 9.50 28.25 10.08
N LEU A 999 9.42 29.20 9.14
CA LEU A 999 9.69 30.62 9.43
C LEU A 999 8.51 31.29 10.15
N CYS A 1000 8.84 32.16 11.08
CA CYS A 1000 7.91 33.13 11.65
C CYS A 1000 8.01 34.45 10.88
N HIS A 1001 7.10 35.38 11.15
CA HIS A 1001 7.27 36.75 10.69
C HIS A 1001 8.58 37.36 11.21
N THR A 1002 9.04 38.42 10.57
CA THR A 1002 10.16 39.22 11.08
C THR A 1002 9.73 40.34 12.01
N HIS A 1003 8.45 40.55 12.30
CA HIS A 1003 7.91 41.65 13.12
C HIS A 1003 7.05 41.14 14.27
N SER A 1004 7.13 41.74 15.47
CA SER A 1004 6.58 41.13 16.68
C SER A 1004 5.08 40.75 16.57
N ASP A 1005 4.80 39.44 16.56
CA ASP A 1005 3.43 38.89 16.60
C ASP A 1005 2.93 38.72 18.05
N TYR A 1006 3.85 38.75 19.01
CA TYR A 1006 3.62 38.44 20.41
C TYR A 1006 4.29 39.49 21.30
N GLU A 1007 3.71 39.71 22.48
CA GLU A 1007 4.35 40.52 23.53
C GLU A 1007 5.58 39.79 24.11
N ILE A 1008 5.47 38.47 24.32
CA ILE A 1008 6.56 37.56 24.70
C ILE A 1008 6.60 36.42 23.68
N ILE A 1009 7.75 36.19 23.05
CA ILE A 1009 7.93 35.12 22.05
C ILE A 1009 7.92 33.78 22.79
N PRO A 1010 6.94 32.89 22.55
CA PRO A 1010 6.83 31.63 23.30
C PRO A 1010 7.92 30.64 22.90
N THR A 1011 8.25 29.69 23.78
CA THR A 1011 9.23 28.62 23.52
C THR A 1011 8.88 27.78 22.28
N THR A 1012 7.58 27.63 21.99
CA THR A 1012 7.06 26.95 20.79
C THR A 1012 7.33 27.71 19.49
N ARG A 1013 7.87 28.93 19.57
CA ARG A 1013 8.27 29.79 18.45
C ARG A 1013 9.75 30.16 18.55
N ALA A 1014 10.62 29.28 19.06
CA ALA A 1014 12.07 29.54 19.16
C ALA A 1014 12.76 29.86 17.82
N ASN A 1015 12.16 29.47 16.67
CA ASN A 1015 12.60 29.87 15.33
C ASN A 1015 12.39 31.36 15.02
N TYR A 1016 11.70 32.09 15.90
CA TYR A 1016 11.49 33.53 15.88
C TYR A 1016 12.72 34.25 16.46
N LYS A 1017 13.83 34.24 15.71
CA LYS A 1017 15.14 34.64 16.24
C LYS A 1017 15.23 36.14 16.60
N TYR A 1018 14.80 37.02 15.70
CA TYR A 1018 14.84 38.48 15.84
C TYR A 1018 13.54 39.12 15.31
N THR A 1019 13.07 40.19 15.96
CA THR A 1019 11.95 41.02 15.49
C THR A 1019 12.46 42.39 15.02
N PHE A 1020 11.79 42.92 14.00
CA PHE A 1020 12.08 44.18 13.34
C PHE A 1020 10.79 44.98 13.20
N ILE A 1021 10.92 46.31 13.12
CA ILE A 1021 9.79 47.22 12.94
C ILE A 1021 8.97 46.81 11.71
N ASN A 1022 7.64 46.87 11.82
CA ASN A 1022 6.77 46.63 10.67
C ASN A 1022 6.72 47.89 9.77
N SER A 1023 7.70 48.01 8.86
CA SER A 1023 7.90 49.18 7.98
C SER A 1023 7.92 48.81 6.50
N SER A 1024 7.51 49.74 5.63
CA SER A 1024 7.49 49.60 4.16
C SER A 1024 8.88 49.48 3.51
N ASN A 1025 9.95 49.65 4.28
CA ASN A 1025 11.32 49.68 3.75
C ASN A 1025 12.09 48.37 3.99
N ILE A 1026 11.43 47.33 4.51
CA ILE A 1026 12.03 46.00 4.71
C ILE A 1026 11.74 45.12 3.50
N ASN A 1027 12.75 44.51 2.90
CA ASN A 1027 12.60 43.70 1.69
C ASN A 1027 12.48 42.18 1.95
N ASN A 1028 12.28 41.79 3.20
CA ASN A 1028 12.16 40.39 3.63
C ASN A 1028 10.77 39.83 3.33
N ILE A 1029 10.68 38.59 2.82
CA ILE A 1029 9.42 37.92 2.50
C ILE A 1029 8.53 37.74 3.73
N MET A 1030 9.10 37.56 4.91
CA MET A 1030 8.35 37.36 6.16
C MET A 1030 7.93 38.68 6.84
N SER A 1031 8.02 39.81 6.14
CA SER A 1031 7.49 41.11 6.59
C SER A 1031 6.13 41.44 5.96
N TYR A 1032 5.44 42.47 6.45
CA TYR A 1032 4.26 43.05 5.80
C TYR A 1032 4.58 44.30 4.96
N SER A 1033 5.84 44.44 4.54
CA SER A 1033 6.26 45.49 3.62
C SER A 1033 5.62 45.33 2.23
N SER A 1034 5.55 46.41 1.46
CA SER A 1034 5.00 46.41 0.10
C SER A 1034 5.95 45.82 -0.95
N LEU A 1035 7.24 45.64 -0.62
CA LEU A 1035 8.25 45.15 -1.55
C LEU A 1035 9.03 43.99 -0.91
N ARG A 1036 8.68 42.74 -1.23
CA ARG A 1036 9.17 41.54 -0.53
C ARG A 1036 9.77 40.52 -1.50
N PHE A 1037 11.07 40.24 -1.37
CA PHE A 1037 11.76 39.31 -2.28
C PHE A 1037 13.04 38.67 -1.70
N THR A 1038 13.40 38.96 -0.44
CA THR A 1038 14.63 38.46 0.20
C THR A 1038 14.34 37.60 1.43
N THR A 1039 15.32 36.75 1.76
CA THR A 1039 15.45 36.04 3.03
C THR A 1039 16.88 36.21 3.54
N TRP A 1040 17.09 36.11 4.84
CA TRP A 1040 18.39 36.31 5.49
C TRP A 1040 19.05 34.99 5.85
N ARG A 1041 20.37 34.99 6.08
CA ARG A 1041 21.15 33.76 6.32
C ARG A 1041 20.62 32.95 7.48
N TRP A 1042 20.23 33.59 8.58
CA TRP A 1042 19.67 32.85 9.71
C TRP A 1042 18.32 32.20 9.38
N GLN A 1043 17.55 32.76 8.43
CA GLN A 1043 16.33 32.13 7.90
C GLN A 1043 16.67 30.97 6.95
N TRP A 1044 17.73 31.09 6.13
CA TRP A 1044 18.21 30.00 5.27
C TRP A 1044 18.50 28.74 6.07
N LYS A 1045 19.13 28.87 7.25
CA LYS A 1045 19.39 27.73 8.16
C LYS A 1045 18.13 27.08 8.72
N ILE A 1046 17.03 27.83 8.87
CA ILE A 1046 15.76 27.29 9.36
C ILE A 1046 15.06 26.52 8.24
N ILE A 1047 14.99 27.10 7.04
CA ILE A 1047 14.29 26.47 5.91
C ILE A 1047 15.12 25.44 5.18
N ASN A 1048 16.45 25.46 5.31
CA ASN A 1048 17.37 24.41 4.87
C ASN A 1048 18.44 24.18 5.95
N SER A 1049 18.21 23.20 6.82
CA SER A 1049 19.12 22.87 7.93
C SER A 1049 20.49 22.33 7.49
N ASN A 1050 20.70 22.08 6.20
CA ASN A 1050 22.01 21.65 5.69
C ASN A 1050 22.96 22.83 5.46
N ILE A 1051 22.46 24.07 5.47
CA ILE A 1051 23.29 25.29 5.43
C ILE A 1051 23.84 25.56 6.84
N LEU A 1052 25.17 25.54 6.98
CA LEU A 1052 25.89 25.65 8.26
C LEU A 1052 25.96 27.06 8.86
#